data_AF-A0AAV6V9N0-F1
#
_entry.id   AF-A0AAV6V9N0-F1
#
_cell.length_a   1.000
_cell.length_b   1.000
_cell.length_c   1.000
_cell.angle_alpha   90.00
_cell.angle_beta   90.00
_cell.angle_gamma   90.00
#
_symmetry.space_group_name_H-M   'P 1'
#
loop_
_entity.id
_entity.type
_entity.pdbx_description
1 polymer ?
#
loop_
_entity_poly.entity_id
_entity_poly.type
_entity_poly.pdbx_seq_one_letter_code
_entity_poly.pdbx_strand_id
1 'polypeptide(L)'
;MLILNFLLFFVVFLGFECSPCKKREYGENKIVCVCDESYCDDLVLLSKVSSKQAAVYETNQAGARFESTLTNFSSAYISGVPVLSINRSSIYQFILGFGGAFTDAAGINIKSVTQKLQKILLNSYFSENGLKYNMGRIPIASCDFSTRSYSYDDVKDDFNLTQFKLAKEDFIYKIPYIHLAQSISQEDILLFGSPWSPPAWMKTNGASNGQGWIKGQPGGKFYKTYANYLVRFLQSYNENNITLWGLTLQNEPTDGCLEKFAFQSLCFPPDKQRDFLKLDFGPALKEAGFTPDNLKLMIVDDVRATVSRCTDVIMSDKEAAQYVSGIAFHWYYEEFNPHKLLDISHGKHPDLFFLPTEACTGSYPWEFPKADLGSWGRAERYANDIIKDLLNWSIGWIDWNLALDMQGGPNWVSNFVDAPIIVNVGTNEFYKQPMYYALAHFSKCLPRGSFRIGLNVTDDMNGAFSTFSIAAFQTPQDKIVVIALNRKDNPVPLVLHDPLKRNSIDCQPTHKTIHLKERVLIEEAHSSKMVSQLKSSLLVAFCLVYFVGEAIGFECSPCKKREYGENKIVCVCDESYCDDLVLLSNVSSDQAAVYESNLAGARFESTLKSFSSAATHIAGVPVLTVNHSSIYQFILGFGGAFTDSAGINIKSVSPKLQGILLNSYFSENGLEYNMGRIPIASCDFSTRTYSYDDVKDDFNLTYFKLVEEDFIYKIPYIHLAQSISQEEILLFGSPWSPPAWMKTNGRSNGQGRIKGEPGGEFYKTYANYLIRFLQSYSEHNLTMWGLTLQNEPTAGCLKRFPFQSLCFPPDKQRDFLKLDFGPALRAAGFTPDKLKLMIVDFFRSSISDHLDVIMSDKEAAQYVSGIAFHWYEEENIPHELLDIAHRDQPDLFLLPTEACTGSYPWEFPKVDLGSWSRAERYANDIIKDLLNWSIGWIDWNLALDMQGGPNWVSNFVDAPIIVNAGTNEFYKQPMYYALAHFSKFLPRGSFRIGLNVTDDMNGIYSNFSIAAFQTPQEKTVVIALNRKDDPVPLILQDPLKGFLDITVNPHSIQTYIW
;
A
#
# COMPACT_ATOMS: atom_id res chain seq x y z
N MET A 1 29.97 22.16 -57.06
CA MET A 1 28.77 21.83 -57.85
C MET A 1 28.81 20.31 -58.06
N LEU A 2 27.84 19.52 -57.56
CA LEU A 2 26.42 19.44 -57.98
C LEU A 2 26.33 18.81 -59.39
N ILE A 3 25.52 17.77 -59.67
CA ILE A 3 24.45 17.15 -58.87
C ILE A 3 24.15 15.69 -59.32
N LEU A 4 23.43 14.91 -58.48
CA LEU A 4 22.79 13.59 -58.72
C LEU A 4 23.55 12.52 -59.56
N ASN A 5 23.99 11.45 -58.87
CA ASN A 5 23.32 10.14 -58.96
C ASN A 5 23.85 9.20 -57.87
N PHE A 6 23.03 8.92 -56.86
CA PHE A 6 23.37 8.10 -55.69
C PHE A 6 22.08 7.45 -55.18
N LEU A 7 21.85 6.15 -55.43
CA LEU A 7 20.63 5.43 -55.02
C LEU A 7 20.86 3.90 -55.12
N LEU A 8 20.63 3.17 -54.02
CA LEU A 8 20.73 1.71 -53.81
C LEU A 8 22.06 1.05 -54.28
N PHE A 9 22.83 0.38 -53.43
CA PHE A 9 22.40 -0.53 -52.36
C PHE A 9 23.08 -0.23 -51.02
N PHE A 10 22.28 0.20 -50.04
CA PHE A 10 22.61 0.06 -48.63
C PHE A 10 21.61 -0.94 -48.03
N VAL A 11 22.05 -2.18 -47.81
CA VAL A 11 21.37 -3.06 -46.84
C VAL A 11 21.82 -2.56 -45.47
N VAL A 12 21.15 -1.52 -44.98
CA VAL A 12 21.36 -1.04 -43.62
C VAL A 12 20.88 -2.16 -42.70
N PHE A 13 21.79 -2.81 -41.99
CA PHE A 13 21.43 -3.47 -40.73
C PHE A 13 21.07 -2.36 -39.74
N LEU A 14 19.83 -1.86 -39.86
CA LEU A 14 19.18 -1.16 -38.78
C LEU A 14 18.98 -2.19 -37.66
N GLY A 15 19.95 -2.25 -36.76
CA GLY A 15 19.58 -2.43 -35.36
C GLY A 15 18.56 -1.34 -35.06
N PHE A 16 17.44 -1.70 -34.43
CA PHE A 16 16.43 -0.71 -34.05
C PHE A 16 17.02 0.16 -32.93
N GLU A 17 17.67 1.25 -33.31
CA GLU A 17 17.98 2.36 -32.41
C GLU A 17 16.64 2.89 -31.89
N CYS A 18 16.41 2.73 -30.58
CA CYS A 18 15.18 3.19 -29.92
C CYS A 18 15.10 4.72 -30.05
N SER A 19 14.02 5.26 -30.63
CA SER A 19 13.85 6.70 -30.85
C SER A 19 13.93 7.46 -29.51
N PRO A 20 15.00 8.21 -29.21
CA PRO A 20 15.14 8.85 -27.89
C PRO A 20 14.26 10.10 -27.75
N CYS A 21 14.03 10.55 -26.52
CA CYS A 21 13.29 11.79 -26.27
C CYS A 21 13.88 13.00 -27.01
N LYS A 22 13.05 13.68 -27.80
CA LYS A 22 13.32 14.99 -28.40
C LYS A 22 13.11 16.09 -27.34
N LYS A 23 14.09 16.22 -26.46
CA LYS A 23 14.08 17.08 -25.25
C LYS A 23 13.89 18.56 -25.63
N ARG A 24 12.96 19.26 -24.95
CA ARG A 24 12.78 20.73 -25.02
C ARG A 24 12.53 21.29 -23.63
N GLU A 25 13.22 22.38 -23.31
CA GLU A 25 13.08 23.11 -22.03
C GLU A 25 12.05 24.23 -22.10
N TYR A 26 11.27 24.39 -21.02
CA TYR A 26 10.31 25.49 -20.81
C TYR A 26 10.59 26.29 -19.52
N GLY A 27 11.75 26.06 -18.90
CA GLY A 27 12.20 26.69 -17.66
C GLY A 27 13.34 25.86 -17.06
N GLU A 28 13.95 26.38 -15.99
CA GLU A 28 15.03 25.67 -15.27
C GLU A 28 14.55 24.27 -14.85
N ASN A 29 15.27 23.24 -15.32
CA ASN A 29 14.98 21.83 -15.06
C ASN A 29 13.54 21.37 -15.44
N LYS A 30 12.92 22.02 -16.44
CA LYS A 30 11.59 21.70 -16.97
C LYS A 30 11.63 21.20 -18.41
N ILE A 31 11.83 19.89 -18.59
CA ILE A 31 12.03 19.23 -19.90
C ILE A 31 10.80 18.40 -20.31
N VAL A 32 10.23 18.68 -21.48
CA VAL A 32 9.27 17.80 -22.19
C VAL A 32 9.93 17.04 -23.32
N CYS A 33 9.29 15.98 -23.80
CA CYS A 33 9.62 15.37 -25.10
C CYS A 33 8.61 15.85 -26.15
N VAL A 34 9.14 16.39 -27.25
CA VAL A 34 8.33 16.92 -28.34
C VAL A 34 8.03 15.83 -29.35
N CYS A 35 6.75 15.54 -29.55
CA CYS A 35 6.27 14.70 -30.63
C CYS A 35 5.55 15.54 -31.69
N ASP A 36 5.85 15.25 -32.95
CA ASP A 36 5.32 15.92 -34.14
C ASP A 36 5.05 14.88 -35.24
N GLU A 37 4.57 15.31 -36.41
CA GLU A 37 4.24 14.38 -37.50
C GLU A 37 5.42 13.54 -38.01
N SER A 38 6.65 13.99 -37.82
CA SER A 38 7.87 13.30 -38.29
C SER A 38 8.51 12.42 -37.22
N TYR A 39 8.29 12.73 -35.94
CA TYR A 39 9.05 12.16 -34.83
C TYR A 39 8.22 12.02 -33.56
N CYS A 40 8.37 10.89 -32.87
CA CYS A 40 8.05 10.74 -31.46
C CYS A 40 8.98 9.68 -30.87
N ASP A 41 9.27 9.78 -29.58
CA ASP A 41 10.12 8.80 -28.90
C ASP A 41 9.36 7.51 -28.56
N ASP A 42 10.06 6.38 -28.68
CA ASP A 42 9.56 5.04 -28.42
C ASP A 42 9.98 4.59 -27.02
N LEU A 43 9.11 3.82 -26.36
CA LEU A 43 9.44 3.06 -25.16
C LEU A 43 9.62 1.60 -25.57
N VAL A 44 10.77 0.98 -25.31
CA VAL A 44 11.05 -0.41 -25.74
C VAL A 44 11.60 -1.23 -24.57
N LEU A 45 11.00 -2.41 -24.30
CA LEU A 45 11.55 -3.37 -23.34
C LEU A 45 12.60 -4.27 -24.01
N LEU A 46 13.60 -4.71 -23.25
CA LEU A 46 14.80 -5.37 -23.78
C LEU A 46 14.52 -6.87 -23.90
N SER A 47 14.25 -7.33 -25.11
CA SER A 47 13.80 -8.70 -25.41
C SER A 47 14.82 -9.82 -25.11
N LYS A 48 16.06 -9.49 -24.72
CA LYS A 48 17.12 -10.44 -24.39
C LYS A 48 17.96 -9.99 -23.19
N VAL A 49 17.39 -10.10 -22.00
CA VAL A 49 18.13 -10.03 -20.73
C VAL A 49 18.63 -11.43 -20.38
N SER A 50 19.93 -11.64 -20.18
CA SER A 50 20.45 -12.97 -19.80
C SER A 50 20.11 -13.32 -18.35
N SER A 51 20.19 -14.60 -18.00
CA SER A 51 19.86 -15.08 -16.64
C SER A 51 20.85 -14.64 -15.54
N LYS A 52 21.86 -13.81 -15.89
CA LYS A 52 22.79 -13.10 -15.00
C LYS A 52 22.74 -11.57 -15.19
N GLN A 53 21.68 -11.03 -15.78
CA GLN A 53 21.49 -9.60 -15.99
C GLN A 53 20.08 -9.14 -15.58
N ALA A 54 19.93 -7.83 -15.40
CA ALA A 54 18.65 -7.13 -15.43
C ALA A 54 18.71 -6.01 -16.49
N ALA A 55 17.56 -5.68 -17.09
CA ALA A 55 17.40 -4.41 -17.77
C ALA A 55 17.05 -3.32 -16.74
N VAL A 56 17.67 -2.15 -16.85
CA VAL A 56 17.29 -0.91 -16.15
C VAL A 56 16.67 0.05 -17.15
N TYR A 57 15.63 0.78 -16.77
CA TYR A 57 15.06 1.87 -17.57
C TYR A 57 15.00 3.14 -16.71
N GLU A 58 15.41 4.29 -17.22
CA GLU A 58 15.61 5.52 -16.42
C GLU A 58 14.82 6.74 -16.95
N THR A 59 14.11 7.45 -16.08
CA THR A 59 13.44 8.72 -16.36
C THR A 59 13.83 9.78 -15.32
N ASN A 60 14.57 10.87 -15.63
CA ASN A 60 15.04 11.84 -14.62
C ASN A 60 14.76 13.34 -14.92
N GLN A 61 14.90 14.21 -13.91
CA GLN A 61 14.75 15.66 -14.07
C GLN A 61 15.77 16.23 -15.07
N ALA A 62 17.01 15.72 -15.10
CA ALA A 62 18.04 16.09 -16.07
C ALA A 62 17.71 15.68 -17.53
N GLY A 63 16.60 14.96 -17.75
CA GLY A 63 16.01 14.72 -19.06
C GLY A 63 16.11 13.29 -19.58
N ALA A 64 16.61 12.30 -18.82
CA ALA A 64 16.48 10.88 -19.18
C ALA A 64 15.01 10.47 -19.25
N ARG A 65 14.60 9.63 -20.19
CA ARG A 65 13.19 9.34 -20.51
C ARG A 65 13.01 7.89 -20.93
N PHE A 66 12.77 7.02 -19.95
CA PHE A 66 12.73 5.55 -20.09
C PHE A 66 13.99 4.97 -20.79
N GLU A 67 15.14 5.60 -20.59
CA GLU A 67 16.39 5.26 -21.27
C GLU A 67 16.92 3.92 -20.72
N SER A 68 17.09 2.92 -21.59
CA SER A 68 17.37 1.53 -21.19
C SER A 68 18.85 1.21 -21.12
N THR A 69 19.30 0.54 -20.05
CA THR A 69 20.65 -0.05 -19.94
C THR A 69 20.56 -1.53 -19.51
N LEU A 70 21.60 -2.31 -19.82
CA LEU A 70 21.78 -3.65 -19.25
C LEU A 70 22.82 -3.60 -18.14
N THR A 71 22.57 -4.36 -17.08
CA THR A 71 23.48 -4.46 -15.95
C THR A 71 23.56 -5.90 -15.44
N ASN A 72 24.73 -6.29 -14.94
CA ASN A 72 25.08 -7.66 -14.60
C ASN A 72 24.88 -7.90 -13.09
N PHE A 73 24.21 -9.00 -12.74
CA PHE A 73 24.23 -9.50 -11.37
C PHE A 73 25.69 -9.84 -10.99
N SER A 74 26.27 -9.09 -10.05
CA SER A 74 27.60 -9.20 -9.42
C SER A 74 27.54 -9.98 -8.09
N SER A 75 28.56 -10.75 -7.71
CA SER A 75 28.59 -11.38 -6.38
C SER A 75 29.15 -10.45 -5.28
N ALA A 76 29.38 -9.19 -5.62
CA ALA A 76 29.85 -8.13 -4.74
C ALA A 76 29.02 -6.86 -4.98
N TYR A 77 28.83 -6.09 -3.91
CA TYR A 77 28.16 -4.82 -3.86
C TYR A 77 28.89 -3.90 -2.87
N ILE A 78 28.72 -2.56 -2.86
CA ILE A 78 29.52 -1.74 -1.93
C ILE A 78 29.04 -2.08 -0.50
N SER A 79 29.94 -2.37 0.45
CA SER A 79 29.62 -3.12 1.69
C SER A 79 29.15 -2.28 2.90
N GLY A 80 27.88 -2.37 3.33
CA GLY A 80 27.28 -1.42 4.31
C GLY A 80 26.72 -0.14 3.66
N VAL A 81 26.36 -0.30 2.40
CA VAL A 81 26.19 0.66 1.31
C VAL A 81 25.10 -0.19 0.56
N PRO A 82 23.85 0.24 0.25
CA PRO A 82 22.66 -0.56 0.49
C PRO A 82 22.01 -1.18 -0.76
N VAL A 83 20.92 -1.94 -0.53
CA VAL A 83 20.55 -3.14 -1.30
C VAL A 83 19.01 -3.26 -1.36
N LEU A 84 18.40 -3.96 -2.34
CA LEU A 84 16.95 -4.25 -2.51
C LEU A 84 16.75 -5.69 -3.09
N SER A 85 16.14 -6.64 -2.38
CA SER A 85 16.03 -8.09 -2.72
C SER A 85 14.77 -8.42 -3.54
N ILE A 86 14.30 -9.69 -3.58
CA ILE A 86 13.01 -10.15 -4.17
C ILE A 86 12.45 -11.44 -3.49
N ASN A 87 11.27 -11.38 -2.87
CA ASN A 87 10.54 -12.44 -2.16
C ASN A 87 9.26 -12.79 -2.93
N ARG A 88 9.13 -14.05 -3.31
CA ARG A 88 8.05 -14.55 -4.18
C ARG A 88 7.04 -15.41 -3.42
N SER A 89 7.25 -15.58 -2.12
CA SER A 89 6.33 -16.25 -1.18
C SER A 89 5.11 -15.38 -0.88
N SER A 90 5.25 -14.11 -1.21
CA SER A 90 4.54 -13.00 -0.67
C SER A 90 3.81 -12.38 -1.87
N ILE A 91 2.48 -12.46 -1.86
CA ILE A 91 1.57 -12.36 -3.03
C ILE A 91 0.26 -11.67 -2.63
N TYR A 92 -0.38 -11.01 -3.60
CA TYR A 92 -1.50 -10.09 -3.39
C TYR A 92 -2.45 -9.93 -4.60
N GLN A 93 -3.18 -8.81 -4.63
CA GLN A 93 -3.90 -8.34 -5.81
C GLN A 93 -3.08 -8.48 -7.09
N PHE A 94 -3.76 -9.02 -8.09
CA PHE A 94 -3.37 -8.91 -9.48
C PHE A 94 -3.55 -7.45 -9.92
N ILE A 95 -2.68 -7.00 -10.81
CA ILE A 95 -2.82 -5.75 -11.54
C ILE A 95 -3.69 -6.04 -12.76
N LEU A 96 -4.88 -5.46 -12.77
CA LEU A 96 -5.85 -5.48 -13.86
C LEU A 96 -5.43 -4.57 -15.02
N GLY A 97 -4.85 -3.40 -14.72
CA GLY A 97 -4.36 -2.52 -15.78
C GLY A 97 -4.25 -1.03 -15.48
N PHE A 98 -3.93 -0.26 -16.52
CA PHE A 98 -3.72 1.19 -16.45
C PHE A 98 -4.43 1.90 -17.59
N GLY A 99 -4.87 3.14 -17.35
CA GLY A 99 -5.69 3.86 -18.30
C GLY A 99 -5.72 5.35 -18.08
N GLY A 100 -6.61 6.00 -18.81
CA GLY A 100 -7.02 7.38 -18.57
C GLY A 100 -8.47 7.63 -19.01
N ALA A 101 -9.00 8.82 -18.77
CA ALA A 101 -10.36 9.19 -19.14
C ALA A 101 -10.48 9.73 -20.58
N PHE A 102 -11.42 9.17 -21.33
CA PHE A 102 -11.86 9.66 -22.63
C PHE A 102 -12.87 10.82 -22.43
N THR A 103 -12.39 11.96 -21.92
CA THR A 103 -13.21 13.17 -21.74
C THR A 103 -13.49 13.89 -23.06
N ASP A 104 -14.49 14.77 -23.06
CA ASP A 104 -14.73 15.68 -24.19
C ASP A 104 -13.49 16.54 -24.45
N ALA A 105 -12.83 17.06 -23.41
CA ALA A 105 -11.59 17.83 -23.51
C ALA A 105 -10.43 17.01 -24.12
N ALA A 106 -10.22 15.78 -23.66
CA ALA A 106 -9.19 14.90 -24.21
C ALA A 106 -9.44 14.61 -25.69
N GLY A 107 -10.68 14.29 -26.06
CA GLY A 107 -11.05 14.10 -27.46
C GLY A 107 -10.96 15.37 -28.30
N ILE A 108 -11.26 16.55 -27.75
CA ILE A 108 -11.08 17.84 -28.43
C ILE A 108 -9.59 18.08 -28.73
N ASN A 109 -8.70 17.85 -27.76
CA ASN A 109 -7.26 18.05 -27.91
C ASN A 109 -6.57 17.01 -28.80
N ILE A 110 -7.05 15.76 -28.79
CA ILE A 110 -6.64 14.78 -29.80
C ILE A 110 -7.13 15.27 -31.18
N LYS A 111 -8.38 15.73 -31.31
CA LYS A 111 -8.95 16.16 -32.61
C LYS A 111 -8.30 17.42 -33.20
N SER A 112 -7.72 18.30 -32.37
CA SER A 112 -7.21 19.60 -32.81
C SER A 112 -5.86 19.52 -33.55
N VAL A 113 -5.11 18.42 -33.38
CA VAL A 113 -3.92 18.09 -34.19
C VAL A 113 -4.26 17.19 -35.38
N THR A 114 -3.34 17.07 -36.35
CA THR A 114 -3.54 16.27 -37.56
C THR A 114 -3.80 14.78 -37.29
N GLN A 115 -4.47 14.09 -38.21
CA GLN A 115 -4.78 12.64 -38.09
C GLN A 115 -3.54 11.75 -37.97
N LYS A 116 -2.37 12.18 -38.47
CA LYS A 116 -1.12 11.46 -38.25
C LYS A 116 -0.66 11.61 -36.80
N LEU A 117 -0.70 12.83 -36.26
CA LEU A 117 -0.29 13.12 -34.89
C LEU A 117 -1.27 12.53 -33.86
N GLN A 118 -2.57 12.48 -34.17
CA GLN A 118 -3.59 11.72 -33.41
C GLN A 118 -3.20 10.26 -33.18
N LYS A 119 -2.73 9.58 -34.24
CA LYS A 119 -2.28 8.19 -34.15
C LYS A 119 -0.97 8.05 -33.38
N ILE A 120 -0.04 9.00 -33.52
CA ILE A 120 1.22 9.01 -32.75
C ILE A 120 0.93 9.22 -31.24
N LEU A 121 -0.03 10.09 -30.89
CA LEU A 121 -0.50 10.33 -29.53
C LEU A 121 -1.16 9.08 -28.92
N LEU A 122 -2.11 8.45 -29.62
CA LEU A 122 -2.74 7.23 -29.12
C LEU A 122 -1.82 6.00 -29.17
N ASN A 123 -0.86 5.93 -30.10
CA ASN A 123 0.21 4.93 -30.03
C ASN A 123 1.07 5.12 -28.78
N SER A 124 1.33 6.36 -28.37
CA SER A 124 2.06 6.65 -27.14
C SER A 124 1.34 6.08 -25.91
N TYR A 125 0.01 6.09 -25.85
CA TYR A 125 -0.73 5.44 -24.76
C TYR A 125 -0.89 3.92 -24.94
N PHE A 126 -1.41 3.47 -26.07
CA PHE A 126 -2.00 2.12 -26.18
C PHE A 126 -1.12 1.10 -26.92
N SER A 127 -0.06 1.51 -27.63
CA SER A 127 0.75 0.58 -28.45
C SER A 127 1.83 -0.14 -27.65
N GLU A 128 2.38 -1.21 -28.23
CA GLU A 128 3.53 -1.94 -27.67
C GLU A 128 4.77 -1.05 -27.46
N ASN A 129 4.95 0.00 -28.27
CA ASN A 129 6.01 1.00 -28.13
C ASN A 129 5.60 2.16 -27.17
N GLY A 130 4.34 2.20 -26.72
CA GLY A 130 3.80 3.20 -25.82
C GLY A 130 3.73 2.73 -24.36
N LEU A 131 2.78 3.29 -23.62
CA LEU A 131 2.45 2.93 -22.24
C LEU A 131 1.76 1.57 -22.11
N LYS A 132 1.25 0.97 -23.20
CA LYS A 132 0.41 -0.24 -23.16
C LYS A 132 -0.80 -0.12 -22.22
N TYR A 133 -1.41 1.07 -22.17
CA TYR A 133 -2.69 1.26 -21.47
C TYR A 133 -3.72 0.22 -21.92
N ASN A 134 -4.40 -0.38 -20.95
CA ASN A 134 -5.35 -1.48 -21.13
C ASN A 134 -6.62 -1.28 -20.26
N MET A 135 -6.86 -0.08 -19.76
CA MET A 135 -8.11 0.37 -19.13
C MET A 135 -8.52 1.78 -19.62
N GLY A 136 -9.74 2.23 -19.32
CA GLY A 136 -10.12 3.63 -19.53
C GLY A 136 -11.49 4.03 -18.99
N ARG A 137 -11.60 5.27 -18.50
CA ARG A 137 -12.86 5.86 -17.99
C ARG A 137 -13.61 6.58 -19.11
N ILE A 138 -14.93 6.45 -19.11
CA ILE A 138 -15.81 7.08 -20.09
C ILE A 138 -16.83 7.94 -19.33
N PRO A 139 -16.82 9.27 -19.52
CA PRO A 139 -17.87 10.11 -19.00
C PRO A 139 -19.26 9.73 -19.53
N ILE A 140 -20.26 9.62 -18.67
CA ILE A 140 -21.68 9.48 -19.04
C ILE A 140 -22.24 10.90 -19.17
N ALA A 141 -22.48 11.30 -20.41
CA ALA A 141 -22.70 12.68 -20.83
C ALA A 141 -21.54 13.62 -20.43
N SER A 142 -21.83 14.84 -19.96
CA SER A 142 -20.82 15.90 -19.80
C SER A 142 -20.19 15.96 -18.40
N CYS A 143 -18.93 16.38 -18.36
CA CYS A 143 -18.16 16.72 -17.15
C CYS A 143 -17.79 18.22 -17.12
N ASP A 144 -17.02 18.69 -16.15
CA ASP A 144 -16.43 20.04 -16.20
C ASP A 144 -15.44 20.18 -17.37
N PHE A 145 -14.69 19.10 -17.68
CA PHE A 145 -13.92 18.88 -18.91
C PHE A 145 -14.77 18.61 -20.16
N SER A 146 -15.96 19.22 -20.22
CA SER A 146 -16.75 19.44 -21.42
C SER A 146 -16.78 20.93 -21.76
N THR A 147 -17.19 21.30 -22.98
CA THR A 147 -17.34 22.71 -23.40
C THR A 147 -18.69 23.33 -23.04
N ARG A 148 -19.61 22.51 -22.49
CA ARG A 148 -20.96 22.87 -22.04
C ARG A 148 -21.49 21.76 -21.13
N SER A 149 -22.46 22.05 -20.27
CA SER A 149 -23.28 21.02 -19.62
C SER A 149 -24.31 20.42 -20.61
N TYR A 150 -24.53 19.11 -20.54
CA TYR A 150 -25.61 18.37 -21.22
C TYR A 150 -25.86 17.02 -20.56
N SER A 151 -27.08 16.48 -20.75
CA SER A 151 -27.35 15.06 -20.51
C SER A 151 -27.75 14.36 -21.81
N TYR A 152 -27.97 13.04 -21.78
CA TYR A 152 -28.50 12.30 -22.91
C TYR A 152 -30.03 12.46 -23.07
N ASP A 153 -30.72 13.03 -22.08
CA ASP A 153 -32.18 13.21 -22.09
C ASP A 153 -32.61 14.52 -21.41
N ASP A 154 -32.18 15.66 -21.95
CA ASP A 154 -32.56 16.99 -21.44
C ASP A 154 -34.05 17.37 -21.69
N VAL A 155 -34.87 16.46 -22.22
CA VAL A 155 -36.30 16.72 -22.48
C VAL A 155 -37.13 16.50 -21.22
N LYS A 156 -37.66 17.62 -20.69
CA LYS A 156 -38.38 17.65 -19.41
C LYS A 156 -39.53 16.64 -19.34
N ASP A 157 -39.53 15.85 -18.26
CA ASP A 157 -40.57 14.88 -17.89
C ASP A 157 -40.70 13.66 -18.84
N ASP A 158 -39.67 13.31 -19.64
CA ASP A 158 -39.65 12.04 -20.39
C ASP A 158 -39.31 10.83 -19.50
N PHE A 159 -40.26 10.41 -18.67
CA PHE A 159 -40.13 9.24 -17.79
C PHE A 159 -39.85 7.92 -18.53
N ASN A 160 -40.05 7.88 -19.85
CA ASN A 160 -39.90 6.70 -20.70
C ASN A 160 -38.60 6.70 -21.51
N LEU A 161 -37.76 7.75 -21.41
CA LEU A 161 -36.48 7.89 -22.13
C LEU A 161 -36.62 7.78 -23.66
N THR A 162 -37.73 8.28 -24.21
CA THR A 162 -37.98 8.28 -25.67
C THR A 162 -37.07 9.26 -26.44
N GLN A 163 -36.58 10.30 -25.76
CA GLN A 163 -35.67 11.30 -26.32
C GLN A 163 -34.19 11.05 -25.96
N PHE A 164 -33.90 9.98 -25.20
CA PHE A 164 -32.55 9.56 -24.83
C PHE A 164 -31.70 9.32 -26.08
N LYS A 165 -30.53 9.96 -26.14
CA LYS A 165 -29.54 9.76 -27.19
C LYS A 165 -28.15 10.17 -26.72
N LEU A 166 -27.13 9.44 -27.18
CA LEU A 166 -25.75 9.89 -27.07
C LEU A 166 -25.58 11.25 -27.79
N ALA A 167 -24.73 12.11 -27.24
CA ALA A 167 -24.52 13.44 -27.75
C ALA A 167 -23.57 13.43 -28.95
N LYS A 168 -23.51 14.56 -29.69
CA LYS A 168 -22.52 14.73 -30.77
C LYS A 168 -21.09 14.58 -30.22
N GLU A 169 -20.88 14.93 -28.96
CA GLU A 169 -19.60 14.84 -28.28
C GLU A 169 -19.10 13.39 -28.19
N ASP A 170 -19.96 12.41 -27.86
CA ASP A 170 -19.58 11.00 -27.82
C ASP A 170 -19.08 10.50 -29.18
N PHE A 171 -19.84 10.79 -30.25
CA PHE A 171 -19.51 10.38 -31.62
C PHE A 171 -18.33 11.12 -32.26
N ILE A 172 -17.93 12.29 -31.73
CA ILE A 172 -16.88 13.14 -32.31
C ILE A 172 -15.57 13.08 -31.51
N TYR A 173 -15.65 12.88 -30.19
CA TYR A 173 -14.53 13.03 -29.25
C TYR A 173 -14.26 11.77 -28.40
N LYS A 174 -15.18 10.81 -28.30
CA LYS A 174 -15.04 9.68 -27.36
C LYS A 174 -14.98 8.35 -28.11
N ILE A 175 -16.10 7.91 -28.68
CA ILE A 175 -16.24 6.63 -29.41
C ILE A 175 -15.14 6.42 -30.48
N PRO A 176 -14.79 7.39 -31.34
CA PRO A 176 -13.76 7.18 -32.36
C PRO A 176 -12.36 6.94 -31.80
N TYR A 177 -12.02 7.55 -30.65
CA TYR A 177 -10.69 7.40 -30.04
C TYR A 177 -10.61 6.21 -29.09
N ILE A 178 -11.73 5.80 -28.50
CA ILE A 178 -11.87 4.49 -27.83
C ILE A 178 -11.60 3.37 -28.85
N HIS A 179 -12.26 3.39 -30.01
CA HIS A 179 -12.00 2.40 -31.07
C HIS A 179 -10.58 2.47 -31.63
N LEU A 180 -10.01 3.67 -31.78
CA LEU A 180 -8.62 3.80 -32.24
C LEU A 180 -7.65 3.22 -31.19
N ALA A 181 -7.85 3.48 -29.90
CA ALA A 181 -7.10 2.85 -28.82
C ALA A 181 -7.25 1.31 -28.82
N GLN A 182 -8.47 0.79 -28.92
CA GLN A 182 -8.75 -0.65 -29.03
C GLN A 182 -8.05 -1.28 -30.25
N SER A 183 -7.95 -0.57 -31.37
CA SER A 183 -7.24 -1.05 -32.58
C SER A 183 -5.72 -0.96 -32.51
N ILE A 184 -5.17 -0.35 -31.46
CA ILE A 184 -3.73 -0.15 -31.23
C ILE A 184 -3.21 -1.07 -30.12
N SER A 185 -4.03 -1.38 -29.11
CA SER A 185 -3.70 -2.28 -28.01
C SER A 185 -3.54 -3.74 -28.46
N GLN A 186 -2.70 -4.49 -27.74
CA GLN A 186 -2.58 -5.96 -27.87
C GLN A 186 -3.41 -6.72 -26.82
N GLU A 187 -3.97 -6.01 -25.82
CA GLU A 187 -4.84 -6.55 -24.77
C GLU A 187 -6.21 -5.84 -24.80
N ASP A 188 -7.27 -6.53 -24.38
CA ASP A 188 -8.61 -5.92 -24.26
C ASP A 188 -8.58 -4.72 -23.29
N ILE A 189 -9.00 -3.56 -23.77
CA ILE A 189 -9.11 -2.35 -22.95
C ILE A 189 -10.38 -2.46 -22.10
N LEU A 190 -10.22 -2.52 -20.77
CA LEU A 190 -11.33 -2.60 -19.83
C LEU A 190 -11.89 -1.21 -19.57
N LEU A 191 -13.02 -0.93 -20.20
CA LEU A 191 -13.68 0.38 -20.19
C LEU A 191 -14.77 0.42 -19.13
N PHE A 192 -14.91 1.56 -18.44
CA PHE A 192 -16.00 1.78 -17.49
C PHE A 192 -16.62 3.17 -17.61
N GLY A 193 -17.93 3.26 -17.36
CA GLY A 193 -18.67 4.53 -17.39
C GLY A 193 -18.82 5.16 -16.01
N SER A 194 -18.88 6.50 -15.93
CA SER A 194 -19.18 7.26 -14.71
C SER A 194 -20.10 8.47 -14.97
N PRO A 195 -21.17 8.76 -14.18
CA PRO A 195 -22.06 9.90 -14.40
C PRO A 195 -21.89 11.05 -13.38
N TRP A 196 -21.77 12.31 -13.84
CA TRP A 196 -21.78 13.50 -12.96
C TRP A 196 -23.17 13.95 -12.58
N SER A 197 -24.17 13.79 -13.46
CA SER A 197 -25.51 14.28 -13.14
C SER A 197 -26.59 13.57 -13.96
N PRO A 198 -27.74 13.23 -13.34
CA PRO A 198 -28.95 12.92 -14.09
C PRO A 198 -29.44 14.17 -14.85
N PRO A 199 -30.29 14.00 -15.88
CA PRO A 199 -30.95 15.12 -16.54
C PRO A 199 -31.56 16.13 -15.56
N ALA A 200 -31.33 17.42 -15.79
CA ALA A 200 -31.61 18.47 -14.81
C ALA A 200 -33.10 18.50 -14.37
N TRP A 201 -34.03 18.06 -15.22
CA TRP A 201 -35.44 17.95 -14.88
C TRP A 201 -35.75 16.86 -13.85
N MET A 202 -34.88 15.86 -13.66
CA MET A 202 -34.98 14.86 -12.60
C MET A 202 -34.48 15.39 -11.25
N LYS A 203 -33.58 16.39 -11.21
CA LYS A 203 -33.02 16.95 -9.97
C LYS A 203 -33.99 17.89 -9.25
N THR A 204 -33.96 17.95 -7.93
CA THR A 204 -34.79 18.84 -7.09
C THR A 204 -34.58 20.32 -7.41
N ASN A 205 -33.33 20.73 -7.66
CA ASN A 205 -32.95 22.11 -7.97
C ASN A 205 -33.20 22.53 -9.43
N GLY A 206 -33.48 21.57 -10.33
CA GLY A 206 -33.70 21.85 -11.75
C GLY A 206 -32.43 22.17 -12.56
N ALA A 207 -31.23 21.92 -12.02
CA ALA A 207 -29.95 22.28 -12.63
C ALA A 207 -28.93 21.12 -12.55
N SER A 208 -28.07 20.98 -13.54
CA SER A 208 -27.02 19.93 -13.57
C SER A 208 -25.95 20.15 -12.49
N ASN A 209 -25.63 21.40 -12.17
CA ASN A 209 -24.72 21.78 -11.09
C ASN A 209 -25.47 22.16 -9.80
N GLY A 210 -24.71 22.55 -8.76
CA GLY A 210 -25.22 22.96 -7.44
C GLY A 210 -25.97 21.87 -6.66
N GLN A 211 -26.29 22.19 -5.40
CA GLN A 211 -26.95 21.24 -4.49
C GLN A 211 -28.29 20.76 -5.04
N GLY A 212 -28.43 19.44 -5.25
CA GLY A 212 -29.67 18.84 -5.69
C GLY A 212 -29.64 17.31 -5.73
N TRP A 213 -30.79 16.70 -5.42
CA TRP A 213 -31.02 15.25 -5.36
C TRP A 213 -31.95 14.80 -6.49
N ILE A 214 -32.05 13.50 -6.78
CA ILE A 214 -33.13 12.97 -7.62
C ILE A 214 -34.48 13.17 -6.90
N LYS A 215 -35.49 13.70 -7.61
CA LYS A 215 -36.81 14.03 -7.07
C LYS A 215 -37.55 12.81 -6.49
N GLY A 216 -38.17 12.97 -5.33
CA GLY A 216 -38.96 11.92 -4.68
C GLY A 216 -38.09 11.04 -3.79
N GLN A 217 -38.26 9.72 -3.89
CA GLN A 217 -37.49 8.71 -3.15
C GLN A 217 -37.18 7.51 -4.06
N PRO A 218 -36.15 6.70 -3.74
CA PRO A 218 -35.91 5.40 -4.34
C PRO A 218 -37.14 4.49 -4.37
N GLY A 219 -37.21 3.61 -5.36
CA GLY A 219 -38.42 2.87 -5.74
C GLY A 219 -39.44 3.73 -6.52
N GLY A 220 -39.31 5.06 -6.50
CA GLY A 220 -40.19 6.04 -7.13
C GLY A 220 -39.79 6.41 -8.56
N LYS A 221 -40.72 7.05 -9.29
CA LYS A 221 -40.63 7.20 -10.76
C LYS A 221 -39.33 7.84 -11.27
N PHE A 222 -38.80 8.87 -10.63
CA PHE A 222 -37.58 9.54 -11.09
C PHE A 222 -36.32 8.68 -10.89
N TYR A 223 -36.24 7.93 -9.79
CA TYR A 223 -35.14 7.00 -9.55
C TYR A 223 -35.20 5.84 -10.55
N LYS A 224 -36.39 5.30 -10.85
CA LYS A 224 -36.56 4.28 -11.91
C LYS A 224 -36.20 4.78 -13.30
N THR A 225 -36.58 6.00 -13.67
CA THR A 225 -36.13 6.60 -14.94
C THR A 225 -34.61 6.81 -14.96
N TYR A 226 -33.96 7.19 -13.84
CA TYR A 226 -32.51 7.33 -13.80
C TYR A 226 -31.75 5.99 -13.85
N ALA A 227 -32.25 4.94 -13.17
CA ALA A 227 -31.74 3.58 -13.33
C ALA A 227 -31.78 3.14 -14.80
N ASN A 228 -32.92 3.36 -15.46
CA ASN A 228 -33.09 3.07 -16.88
C ASN A 228 -32.21 3.94 -17.78
N TYR A 229 -31.87 5.18 -17.38
CA TYR A 229 -30.96 6.08 -18.11
C TYR A 229 -29.52 5.53 -18.12
N LEU A 230 -29.05 4.98 -16.99
CA LEU A 230 -27.74 4.34 -16.91
C LEU A 230 -27.70 3.00 -17.67
N VAL A 231 -28.78 2.21 -17.61
CA VAL A 231 -28.97 1.02 -18.47
C VAL A 231 -28.98 1.39 -19.96
N ARG A 232 -29.63 2.50 -20.35
CA ARG A 232 -29.63 2.99 -21.73
C ARG A 232 -28.25 3.44 -22.19
N PHE A 233 -27.43 4.04 -21.34
CA PHE A 233 -26.03 4.34 -21.67
C PHE A 233 -25.25 3.05 -21.99
N LEU A 234 -25.34 2.02 -21.13
CA LEU A 234 -24.68 0.73 -21.34
C LEU A 234 -25.12 0.08 -22.67
N GLN A 235 -26.43 0.09 -22.95
CA GLN A 235 -26.99 -0.41 -24.20
C GLN A 235 -26.47 0.38 -25.41
N SER A 236 -26.54 1.71 -25.40
CA SER A 236 -26.12 2.54 -26.54
C SER A 236 -24.62 2.54 -26.81
N TYR A 237 -23.76 2.36 -25.79
CA TYR A 237 -22.34 2.13 -26.03
C TYR A 237 -22.07 0.73 -26.60
N ASN A 238 -22.79 -0.30 -26.14
CA ASN A 238 -22.69 -1.65 -26.71
C ASN A 238 -23.25 -1.72 -28.15
N GLU A 239 -24.28 -0.95 -28.49
CA GLU A 239 -24.77 -0.73 -29.88
C GLU A 239 -23.70 -0.11 -30.79
N ASN A 240 -22.74 0.64 -30.21
CA ASN A 240 -21.56 1.15 -30.89
C ASN A 240 -20.35 0.21 -30.79
N ASN A 241 -20.54 -1.07 -30.44
CA ASN A 241 -19.48 -2.07 -30.25
C ASN A 241 -18.46 -1.71 -29.14
N ILE A 242 -18.86 -0.93 -28.14
CA ILE A 242 -18.09 -0.67 -26.93
C ILE A 242 -18.80 -1.34 -25.76
N THR A 243 -18.37 -2.55 -25.42
CA THR A 243 -18.80 -3.23 -24.19
C THR A 243 -18.06 -2.61 -23.00
N LEU A 244 -18.78 -2.25 -21.95
CA LEU A 244 -18.21 -1.79 -20.69
C LEU A 244 -17.88 -3.00 -19.81
N TRP A 245 -16.67 -3.05 -19.28
CA TRP A 245 -16.27 -3.97 -18.20
C TRP A 245 -16.94 -3.58 -16.88
N GLY A 246 -17.17 -2.29 -16.65
CA GLY A 246 -17.77 -1.80 -15.41
C GLY A 246 -18.51 -0.47 -15.54
N LEU A 247 -19.05 -0.03 -14.42
CA LEU A 247 -19.73 1.27 -14.28
C LEU A 247 -19.52 1.77 -12.86
N THR A 248 -19.49 3.08 -12.64
CA THR A 248 -19.63 3.68 -11.31
C THR A 248 -21.05 4.18 -11.09
N LEU A 249 -21.49 4.32 -9.83
CA LEU A 249 -22.83 4.84 -9.54
C LEU A 249 -23.00 6.32 -9.90
N GLN A 250 -21.99 7.14 -9.60
CA GLN A 250 -22.02 8.60 -9.64
C GLN A 250 -20.60 9.13 -9.44
N ASN A 251 -20.15 10.08 -10.25
CA ASN A 251 -18.93 10.86 -10.04
C ASN A 251 -19.16 11.87 -8.90
N GLU A 252 -18.30 11.88 -7.89
CA GLU A 252 -18.28 12.86 -6.78
C GLU A 252 -19.68 13.14 -6.16
N PRO A 253 -20.40 12.08 -5.70
CA PRO A 253 -21.70 12.17 -5.04
C PRO A 253 -21.75 13.07 -3.80
N THR A 254 -20.62 13.40 -3.18
CA THR A 254 -20.54 14.33 -2.05
C THR A 254 -20.50 15.80 -2.48
N ASP A 255 -19.79 16.14 -3.55
CA ASP A 255 -19.68 17.51 -4.07
C ASP A 255 -21.03 18.07 -4.53
N GLY A 256 -21.87 17.21 -5.11
CA GLY A 256 -23.25 17.56 -5.45
C GLY A 256 -24.15 17.92 -4.27
N CYS A 257 -23.68 17.73 -3.03
CA CYS A 257 -24.34 18.21 -1.81
C CYS A 257 -23.95 19.63 -1.40
N LEU A 258 -22.96 20.27 -2.05
CA LEU A 258 -22.53 21.63 -1.75
C LEU A 258 -23.43 22.68 -2.44
N GLU A 259 -23.96 23.64 -1.67
CA GLU A 259 -24.99 24.61 -2.11
C GLU A 259 -24.69 25.24 -3.48
N LYS A 260 -23.42 25.62 -3.69
CA LYS A 260 -22.94 26.39 -4.84
C LYS A 260 -21.86 25.65 -5.64
N PHE A 261 -21.92 24.32 -5.70
CA PHE A 261 -20.98 23.54 -6.51
C PHE A 261 -21.02 23.95 -7.99
N ALA A 262 -19.85 24.16 -8.59
CA ALA A 262 -19.74 24.93 -9.83
C ALA A 262 -20.18 24.17 -11.08
N PHE A 263 -19.88 22.87 -11.16
CA PHE A 263 -20.09 22.02 -12.34
C PHE A 263 -21.04 20.84 -12.06
N GLN A 264 -21.24 19.98 -13.07
CA GLN A 264 -22.20 18.88 -12.99
C GLN A 264 -21.95 18.00 -11.78
N SER A 265 -23.02 17.68 -11.07
CA SER A 265 -22.98 16.92 -9.83
C SER A 265 -24.38 16.41 -9.45
N LEU A 266 -24.44 15.47 -8.52
CA LEU A 266 -25.66 15.02 -7.86
C LEU A 266 -25.35 14.83 -6.38
N CYS A 267 -26.12 15.42 -5.46
CA CYS A 267 -26.05 14.98 -4.08
C CYS A 267 -26.63 13.57 -4.04
N PHE A 268 -25.76 12.58 -3.92
CA PHE A 268 -26.19 11.19 -3.79
C PHE A 268 -25.72 10.62 -2.45
N PRO A 269 -26.40 10.97 -1.34
CA PRO A 269 -26.09 10.41 -0.05
C PRO A 269 -26.04 8.87 -0.09
N PRO A 270 -25.11 8.24 0.64
CA PRO A 270 -24.93 6.79 0.65
C PRO A 270 -26.18 5.94 0.92
N ASP A 271 -27.11 6.44 1.75
CA ASP A 271 -28.41 5.78 1.98
C ASP A 271 -29.30 5.80 0.73
N LYS A 272 -29.20 6.87 -0.07
CA LYS A 272 -29.90 6.98 -1.35
C LYS A 272 -29.21 6.16 -2.43
N GLN A 273 -27.88 6.03 -2.43
CA GLN A 273 -27.15 5.11 -3.32
C GLN A 273 -27.52 3.64 -3.04
N ARG A 274 -27.54 3.23 -1.75
CA ARG A 274 -28.03 1.94 -1.28
C ARG A 274 -29.45 1.65 -1.74
N ASP A 275 -30.38 2.55 -1.38
CA ASP A 275 -31.80 2.36 -1.66
C ASP A 275 -32.07 2.33 -3.18
N PHE A 276 -31.32 3.12 -3.97
CA PHE A 276 -31.36 3.11 -5.43
C PHE A 276 -30.85 1.78 -6.01
N LEU A 277 -29.70 1.27 -5.56
CA LEU A 277 -29.19 -0.04 -5.94
C LEU A 277 -30.21 -1.15 -5.66
N LYS A 278 -30.79 -1.15 -4.46
CA LYS A 278 -31.76 -2.12 -3.99
C LYS A 278 -33.08 -2.09 -4.78
N LEU A 279 -33.67 -0.92 -4.96
CA LEU A 279 -35.07 -0.77 -5.38
C LEU A 279 -35.26 -0.42 -6.86
N ASP A 280 -34.21 0.09 -7.52
CA ASP A 280 -34.29 0.64 -8.87
C ASP A 280 -33.18 0.07 -9.79
N PHE A 281 -31.90 0.30 -9.47
CA PHE A 281 -30.81 0.12 -10.44
C PHE A 281 -30.25 -1.30 -10.53
N GLY A 282 -30.03 -1.99 -9.41
CA GLY A 282 -29.69 -3.41 -9.41
C GLY A 282 -30.77 -4.27 -10.09
N PRO A 283 -32.07 -4.07 -9.77
CA PRO A 283 -33.16 -4.67 -10.52
C PRO A 283 -33.15 -4.35 -12.02
N ALA A 284 -32.95 -3.09 -12.42
CA ALA A 284 -32.93 -2.69 -13.83
C ALA A 284 -31.73 -3.27 -14.61
N LEU A 285 -30.54 -3.33 -13.99
CA LEU A 285 -29.37 -4.02 -14.54
C LEU A 285 -29.68 -5.50 -14.78
N LYS A 286 -30.27 -6.18 -13.78
CA LYS A 286 -30.63 -7.59 -13.84
C LYS A 286 -31.70 -7.88 -14.90
N GLU A 287 -32.71 -7.01 -15.04
CA GLU A 287 -33.72 -7.10 -16.10
C GLU A 287 -33.11 -6.91 -17.50
N ALA A 288 -32.09 -6.04 -17.61
CA ALA A 288 -31.33 -5.82 -18.85
C ALA A 288 -30.24 -6.87 -19.13
N GLY A 289 -30.06 -7.89 -18.28
CA GLY A 289 -29.07 -8.97 -18.46
C GLY A 289 -27.67 -8.66 -17.93
N PHE A 290 -27.49 -7.59 -17.16
CA PHE A 290 -26.25 -7.27 -16.45
C PHE A 290 -26.25 -7.84 -15.03
N THR A 291 -25.09 -8.36 -14.62
CA THR A 291 -24.85 -9.10 -13.37
C THR A 291 -23.39 -8.86 -12.93
N PRO A 292 -23.03 -9.12 -11.66
CA PRO A 292 -21.63 -9.01 -11.21
C PRO A 292 -20.64 -9.86 -12.02
N ASP A 293 -21.09 -10.90 -12.74
CA ASP A 293 -20.23 -11.72 -13.60
C ASP A 293 -19.81 -11.01 -14.89
N ASN A 294 -20.71 -10.24 -15.52
CA ASN A 294 -20.51 -9.61 -16.84
C ASN A 294 -20.47 -8.07 -16.83
N LEU A 295 -20.76 -7.42 -15.70
CA LEU A 295 -20.56 -5.98 -15.50
C LEU A 295 -20.12 -5.72 -14.06
N LYS A 296 -18.93 -5.16 -13.88
CA LYS A 296 -18.38 -4.80 -12.57
C LYS A 296 -18.93 -3.45 -12.12
N LEU A 297 -19.96 -3.48 -11.27
CA LEU A 297 -20.52 -2.26 -10.70
C LEU A 297 -19.64 -1.79 -9.54
N MET A 298 -19.01 -0.65 -9.76
CA MET A 298 -18.28 0.14 -8.79
C MET A 298 -19.21 1.19 -8.18
N ILE A 299 -18.87 1.60 -6.98
CA ILE A 299 -19.62 2.59 -6.20
C ILE A 299 -18.68 3.67 -5.69
N VAL A 300 -19.24 4.69 -5.07
CA VAL A 300 -18.56 5.91 -4.61
C VAL A 300 -18.01 6.80 -5.73
N ASP A 301 -16.86 6.49 -6.34
CA ASP A 301 -16.25 7.25 -7.44
C ASP A 301 -16.14 8.75 -7.15
N ASP A 302 -15.50 9.03 -6.00
CA ASP A 302 -15.37 10.33 -5.34
C ASP A 302 -13.98 10.39 -4.69
N VAL A 303 -13.56 11.54 -4.16
CA VAL A 303 -12.26 11.67 -3.47
C VAL A 303 -12.13 10.63 -2.36
N ARG A 304 -10.93 10.08 -2.21
CA ARG A 304 -10.66 8.95 -1.31
C ARG A 304 -11.22 9.17 0.14
N ALA A 305 -11.39 10.41 0.60
CA ALA A 305 -11.98 10.86 1.87
C ALA A 305 -13.50 10.68 2.02
N THR A 306 -14.14 9.87 1.17
CA THR A 306 -15.60 9.69 1.18
C THR A 306 -16.02 8.23 1.06
N VAL A 307 -15.12 7.39 0.55
CA VAL A 307 -15.41 6.02 0.14
C VAL A 307 -15.74 5.23 1.40
N SER A 308 -14.90 5.33 2.45
CA SER A 308 -15.10 5.17 3.93
C SER A 308 -16.39 5.74 4.56
N ARG A 309 -17.40 6.16 3.80
CA ARG A 309 -18.75 6.45 4.34
C ARG A 309 -19.88 6.16 3.34
N CYS A 310 -19.55 5.60 2.17
CA CYS A 310 -20.48 5.35 1.10
C CYS A 310 -20.98 3.90 0.99
N THR A 311 -20.12 2.90 1.13
CA THR A 311 -20.43 1.48 0.90
C THR A 311 -20.96 0.67 2.12
N ASP A 312 -21.04 1.19 3.35
CA ASP A 312 -21.50 0.58 4.62
C ASP A 312 -22.98 0.63 4.54
N VAL A 313 -23.40 1.84 4.26
CA VAL A 313 -24.74 2.17 3.91
C VAL A 313 -25.13 1.28 2.72
N ILE A 314 -24.34 1.16 1.65
CA ILE A 314 -24.65 0.24 0.53
C ILE A 314 -24.63 -1.27 0.89
N MET A 315 -23.60 -1.80 1.57
CA MET A 315 -23.34 -3.24 1.73
C MET A 315 -23.94 -3.83 3.00
N SER A 316 -24.25 -3.02 4.01
CA SER A 316 -25.03 -3.45 5.18
C SER A 316 -26.42 -3.96 4.77
N ASP A 317 -26.97 -3.42 3.67
CA ASP A 317 -28.14 -3.97 3.01
C ASP A 317 -27.74 -4.99 1.95
N LYS A 318 -27.92 -6.27 2.30
CA LYS A 318 -27.55 -7.42 1.46
C LYS A 318 -28.30 -7.45 0.10
N GLU A 319 -29.41 -6.73 -0.04
CA GLU A 319 -30.13 -6.62 -1.32
C GLU A 319 -29.54 -5.56 -2.25
N ALA A 320 -28.81 -4.57 -1.73
CA ALA A 320 -27.97 -3.68 -2.55
C ALA A 320 -26.58 -4.30 -2.78
N ALA A 321 -26.00 -4.90 -1.73
CA ALA A 321 -24.66 -5.50 -1.74
C ALA A 321 -24.44 -6.51 -2.89
N GLN A 322 -25.46 -7.33 -3.20
CA GLN A 322 -25.40 -8.38 -4.23
C GLN A 322 -25.10 -7.87 -5.66
N TYR A 323 -25.14 -6.56 -5.90
CA TYR A 323 -24.86 -5.95 -7.20
C TYR A 323 -23.45 -5.33 -7.28
N VAL A 324 -22.80 -5.08 -6.14
CA VAL A 324 -21.49 -4.42 -6.06
C VAL A 324 -20.39 -5.43 -6.41
N SER A 325 -19.35 -4.98 -7.12
CA SER A 325 -18.20 -5.81 -7.50
C SER A 325 -16.84 -5.24 -7.09
N GLY A 326 -16.79 -3.93 -6.87
CA GLY A 326 -15.58 -3.18 -6.58
C GLY A 326 -15.95 -1.75 -6.21
N ILE A 327 -14.96 -0.90 -5.99
CA ILE A 327 -15.17 0.47 -5.54
C ILE A 327 -14.13 1.40 -6.18
N ALA A 328 -14.61 2.57 -6.56
CA ALA A 328 -13.93 3.60 -7.32
C ALA A 328 -13.64 4.82 -6.45
N PHE A 329 -12.55 5.55 -6.74
CA PHE A 329 -12.12 6.71 -5.95
C PHE A 329 -11.16 7.63 -6.71
N HIS A 330 -11.04 8.88 -6.27
CA HIS A 330 -10.25 9.94 -6.92
C HIS A 330 -9.10 10.46 -6.04
N TRP A 331 -7.97 10.83 -6.66
CA TRP A 331 -6.75 11.32 -5.99
C TRP A 331 -6.97 12.49 -5.03
N TYR A 332 -7.87 13.41 -5.36
CA TYR A 332 -7.70 14.83 -5.03
C TYR A 332 -7.54 15.19 -3.56
N TYR A 333 -6.78 16.26 -3.35
CA TYR A 333 -6.39 16.77 -2.04
C TYR A 333 -5.55 15.75 -1.24
N GLU A 334 -4.34 15.35 -1.66
CA GLU A 334 -3.39 14.55 -0.84
C GLU A 334 -3.19 15.10 0.59
N GLU A 335 -3.42 16.39 0.82
CA GLU A 335 -3.36 16.99 2.15
C GLU A 335 -4.62 16.70 3.00
N PHE A 336 -5.63 16.07 2.43
CA PHE A 336 -6.93 15.72 3.04
C PHE A 336 -7.43 14.31 2.62
N ASN A 337 -6.67 13.64 1.72
CA ASN A 337 -6.89 12.36 1.05
C ASN A 337 -5.55 11.69 0.63
N PRO A 338 -4.48 11.61 1.46
CA PRO A 338 -3.38 10.70 1.13
C PRO A 338 -3.89 9.26 1.10
N HIS A 339 -3.00 8.30 0.92
CA HIS A 339 -3.43 7.15 0.17
C HIS A 339 -4.18 6.13 1.01
N LYS A 340 -3.98 5.95 2.36
CA LYS A 340 -4.43 4.80 3.21
C LYS A 340 -5.85 4.27 3.13
N LEU A 341 -6.68 5.01 2.44
CA LEU A 341 -8.12 5.02 2.41
C LEU A 341 -8.79 3.61 2.36
N LEU A 342 -8.06 2.51 2.16
CA LEU A 342 -7.65 1.58 1.01
C LEU A 342 -7.10 0.35 1.84
N ASP A 343 -6.43 0.59 2.99
CA ASP A 343 -6.22 -0.37 4.08
C ASP A 343 -6.67 0.14 5.46
N ILE A 344 -7.20 1.35 5.52
CA ILE A 344 -8.54 1.45 6.09
C ILE A 344 -9.60 1.15 5.01
N SER A 345 -9.19 0.48 3.92
CA SER A 345 -10.09 -0.34 3.13
C SER A 345 -9.76 -1.70 2.38
N HIS A 346 -9.12 -2.88 2.65
CA HIS A 346 -8.15 -3.73 3.43
C HIS A 346 -8.40 -4.94 4.49
N GLY A 347 -9.08 -5.22 5.65
CA GLY A 347 -9.81 -4.77 6.93
C GLY A 347 -11.40 -4.79 7.21
N LYS A 348 -12.42 -5.26 6.44
CA LYS A 348 -13.77 -5.87 6.82
C LYS A 348 -14.33 -7.05 5.93
N HIS A 349 -15.19 -6.85 4.90
CA HIS A 349 -15.52 -7.79 3.80
C HIS A 349 -14.56 -7.72 2.56
N PRO A 350 -13.71 -8.72 2.25
CA PRO A 350 -12.64 -8.71 1.23
C PRO A 350 -13.04 -8.59 -0.23
N ASP A 351 -14.28 -8.96 -0.54
CA ASP A 351 -14.62 -9.58 -1.83
C ASP A 351 -14.76 -8.58 -3.00
N LEU A 352 -14.25 -7.36 -2.83
CA LEU A 352 -14.41 -6.20 -3.73
C LEU A 352 -13.03 -5.65 -4.15
N PHE A 353 -12.92 -5.11 -5.37
CA PHE A 353 -11.66 -4.59 -5.93
C PHE A 353 -11.56 -3.06 -6.01
N PHE A 354 -10.33 -2.56 -6.04
CA PHE A 354 -10.00 -1.13 -6.00
C PHE A 354 -9.60 -0.55 -7.35
N LEU A 355 -10.20 0.59 -7.73
CA LEU A 355 -9.74 1.35 -8.88
C LEU A 355 -9.66 2.86 -8.58
N PRO A 356 -8.46 3.47 -8.66
CA PRO A 356 -8.27 4.90 -8.83
C PRO A 356 -8.87 5.23 -10.18
N THR A 357 -10.08 5.76 -10.18
CA THR A 357 -10.84 6.03 -11.39
C THR A 357 -10.51 7.38 -11.99
N GLU A 358 -9.98 8.30 -11.21
CA GLU A 358 -9.60 9.64 -11.66
C GLU A 358 -8.46 10.22 -10.83
N ALA A 359 -7.51 10.87 -11.52
CA ALA A 359 -6.36 11.50 -10.91
C ALA A 359 -5.74 12.57 -11.82
N CYS A 360 -5.59 13.82 -11.35
CA CYS A 360 -4.71 14.81 -12.00
C CYS A 360 -4.03 15.80 -11.03
N THR A 361 -2.98 16.46 -11.52
CA THR A 361 -2.31 17.58 -10.84
C THR A 361 -2.78 18.93 -11.36
N GLY A 362 -2.58 20.02 -10.60
CA GLY A 362 -3.04 21.34 -10.99
C GLY A 362 -4.50 21.62 -10.63
N SER A 363 -5.23 20.69 -10.00
CA SER A 363 -6.60 20.90 -9.51
C SER A 363 -6.69 21.99 -8.44
N TYR A 364 -5.77 22.01 -7.47
CA TYR A 364 -5.74 22.97 -6.38
C TYR A 364 -5.86 24.45 -6.85
N PRO A 365 -6.63 25.31 -6.16
CA PRO A 365 -6.85 26.71 -6.56
C PRO A 365 -5.62 27.62 -6.61
N TRP A 366 -4.49 27.21 -6.00
CA TRP A 366 -3.24 27.98 -5.93
C TRP A 366 -2.12 27.44 -6.83
N GLU A 367 -2.29 26.27 -7.45
CA GLU A 367 -1.29 25.74 -8.39
C GLU A 367 -1.37 26.46 -9.74
N PHE A 368 -0.40 27.30 -10.05
CA PHE A 368 -0.27 27.96 -11.35
C PHE A 368 1.16 27.82 -11.91
N PRO A 369 1.34 27.63 -13.24
CA PRO A 369 0.29 27.48 -14.25
C PRO A 369 -0.50 26.16 -14.12
N LYS A 370 -1.69 26.11 -14.73
CA LYS A 370 -2.62 24.96 -14.58
C LYS A 370 -2.14 23.74 -15.35
N ALA A 371 -1.71 23.90 -16.61
CA ALA A 371 -0.74 23.00 -17.25
C ALA A 371 0.68 23.56 -17.04
N ASP A 372 1.63 22.76 -16.55
CA ASP A 372 3.00 23.19 -16.25
C ASP A 372 4.00 22.36 -17.06
N LEU A 373 4.45 22.92 -18.19
CA LEU A 373 5.28 22.18 -19.14
C LEU A 373 6.62 21.77 -18.53
N GLY A 374 6.96 20.49 -18.70
CA GLY A 374 8.20 19.89 -18.23
C GLY A 374 8.26 19.73 -16.71
N SER A 375 7.15 19.94 -15.99
CA SER A 375 7.13 19.96 -14.53
C SER A 375 7.51 18.61 -13.94
N TRP A 376 8.77 18.47 -13.56
CA TRP A 376 9.26 17.27 -12.88
C TRP A 376 8.42 17.00 -11.65
N GLY A 377 8.18 18.02 -10.80
CA GLY A 377 7.37 17.94 -9.58
C GLY A 377 5.96 17.38 -9.76
N ARG A 378 5.37 17.43 -10.97
CA ARG A 378 4.07 16.81 -11.26
C ARG A 378 4.20 15.35 -11.66
N ALA A 379 5.20 14.99 -12.46
CA ALA A 379 5.52 13.59 -12.79
C ALA A 379 5.97 12.79 -11.58
N GLU A 380 6.79 13.45 -10.79
CA GLU A 380 7.17 13.13 -9.45
C GLU A 380 5.95 12.87 -8.55
N ARG A 381 4.89 13.69 -8.61
CA ARG A 381 3.63 13.43 -7.91
C ARG A 381 2.81 12.30 -8.54
N TYR A 382 2.78 12.15 -9.87
CA TYR A 382 2.10 11.03 -10.54
C TYR A 382 2.77 9.70 -10.21
N ALA A 383 4.07 9.53 -10.48
CA ALA A 383 4.82 8.33 -10.07
C ALA A 383 4.66 8.10 -8.58
N ASN A 384 4.67 9.16 -7.76
CA ASN A 384 4.43 9.00 -6.35
C ASN A 384 3.01 8.54 -6.03
N ASP A 385 1.95 9.06 -6.65
CA ASP A 385 0.56 8.63 -6.40
C ASP A 385 0.27 7.25 -7.02
N ILE A 386 0.81 6.91 -8.19
CA ILE A 386 0.66 5.58 -8.81
C ILE A 386 1.47 4.54 -8.06
N ILE A 387 2.72 4.84 -7.68
CA ILE A 387 3.50 3.99 -6.78
C ILE A 387 2.69 3.93 -5.50
N LYS A 388 2.40 5.04 -4.83
CA LYS A 388 1.44 5.09 -3.71
C LYS A 388 -0.04 4.85 -4.10
N ASP A 389 -0.38 3.97 -5.06
CA ASP A 389 -1.74 3.44 -5.30
C ASP A 389 -1.69 1.97 -5.74
N LEU A 390 -0.74 1.58 -6.60
CA LEU A 390 -0.30 0.18 -6.80
C LEU A 390 0.49 -0.37 -5.62
N LEU A 391 0.98 0.55 -4.80
CA LEU A 391 1.29 0.32 -3.42
C LEU A 391 0.07 0.58 -2.56
N ASN A 392 -1.17 0.35 -3.01
CA ASN A 392 -2.38 0.35 -2.17
C ASN A 392 -3.59 -0.59 -2.55
N TRP A 393 -3.44 -1.90 -2.73
CA TRP A 393 -4.41 -2.85 -3.37
C TRP A 393 -5.03 -2.42 -4.68
N SER A 394 -4.67 -1.26 -5.23
CA SER A 394 -5.19 -0.87 -6.51
C SER A 394 -4.85 -1.97 -7.50
N ILE A 395 -5.88 -2.48 -8.16
CA ILE A 395 -5.70 -3.36 -9.30
C ILE A 395 -5.35 -2.52 -10.55
N GLY A 396 -5.15 -1.20 -10.43
CA GLY A 396 -4.72 -0.38 -11.55
C GLY A 396 -4.35 1.07 -11.23
N TRP A 397 -4.48 1.95 -12.21
CA TRP A 397 -4.54 3.40 -12.00
C TRP A 397 -5.09 4.08 -13.26
N ILE A 398 -6.01 5.04 -13.10
CA ILE A 398 -6.65 5.73 -14.21
C ILE A 398 -6.35 7.23 -14.12
N ASP A 399 -5.52 7.68 -15.05
CA ASP A 399 -5.24 9.09 -15.34
C ASP A 399 -6.54 9.87 -15.67
N TRP A 400 -6.51 11.18 -15.49
CA TRP A 400 -7.65 11.99 -15.88
C TRP A 400 -7.71 12.26 -17.37
N ASN A 401 -7.52 13.50 -17.81
CA ASN A 401 -7.61 13.84 -19.22
C ASN A 401 -6.39 13.29 -19.98
N LEU A 402 -6.58 12.27 -20.83
CA LEU A 402 -5.52 11.71 -21.68
C LEU A 402 -4.74 12.77 -22.49
N ALA A 403 -5.35 13.91 -22.80
CA ALA A 403 -4.67 15.08 -23.32
C ALA A 403 -5.37 16.40 -22.92
N LEU A 404 -4.62 17.47 -22.65
CA LEU A 404 -5.15 18.83 -22.47
C LEU A 404 -4.42 19.84 -23.34
N ASP A 405 -4.97 21.05 -23.46
CA ASP A 405 -4.31 22.17 -24.13
C ASP A 405 -3.25 22.85 -23.23
N MET A 406 -2.53 23.82 -23.81
CA MET A 406 -1.52 24.64 -23.15
C MET A 406 -2.00 25.46 -21.93
N GLN A 407 -3.31 25.53 -21.67
CA GLN A 407 -3.89 26.17 -20.48
C GLN A 407 -4.37 25.15 -19.43
N GLY A 408 -4.48 23.88 -19.80
CA GLY A 408 -5.08 22.83 -18.98
C GLY A 408 -6.57 22.61 -19.25
N GLY A 409 -7.04 22.92 -20.46
CA GLY A 409 -8.44 22.83 -20.87
C GLY A 409 -8.67 22.07 -22.19
N PRO A 410 -9.88 22.21 -22.79
CA PRO A 410 -10.97 23.09 -22.39
C PRO A 410 -11.76 22.57 -21.17
N ASN A 411 -12.28 23.49 -20.35
CA ASN A 411 -13.12 23.20 -19.20
C ASN A 411 -14.14 24.35 -19.06
N TRP A 412 -15.45 24.07 -19.03
CA TRP A 412 -16.47 25.12 -19.18
C TRP A 412 -16.66 26.02 -17.93
N VAL A 413 -16.15 25.60 -16.77
CA VAL A 413 -16.11 26.39 -15.53
C VAL A 413 -14.71 26.95 -15.23
N SER A 414 -13.75 26.78 -16.14
CA SER A 414 -12.34 27.14 -15.96
C SER A 414 -11.61 26.38 -14.84
N ASN A 415 -12.08 25.17 -14.48
CA ASN A 415 -11.40 24.25 -13.55
C ASN A 415 -10.25 23.52 -14.25
N PHE A 416 -9.30 24.27 -14.81
CA PHE A 416 -8.18 23.72 -15.59
C PHE A 416 -7.19 22.92 -14.72
N VAL A 417 -6.53 21.93 -15.31
CA VAL A 417 -5.57 21.00 -14.66
C VAL A 417 -4.44 20.59 -15.63
N ASP A 418 -3.47 19.78 -15.20
CA ASP A 418 -2.44 19.20 -16.07
C ASP A 418 -2.81 17.80 -16.56
N ALA A 419 -2.20 17.36 -17.68
CA ALA A 419 -2.39 16.05 -18.28
C ALA A 419 -1.03 15.45 -18.70
N PRO A 420 -0.83 14.12 -18.73
CA PRO A 420 0.44 13.52 -19.14
C PRO A 420 0.88 13.84 -20.57
N ILE A 421 -0.06 14.25 -21.43
CA ILE A 421 0.22 14.85 -22.73
C ILE A 421 -0.46 16.23 -22.83
N ILE A 422 0.33 17.25 -23.16
CA ILE A 422 -0.18 18.61 -23.47
C ILE A 422 -0.05 18.87 -24.97
N VAL A 423 -1.14 19.32 -25.60
CA VAL A 423 -1.23 19.55 -27.04
C VAL A 423 -1.01 21.03 -27.38
N ASN A 424 -0.08 21.31 -28.30
CA ASN A 424 0.13 22.63 -28.85
C ASN A 424 -0.32 22.69 -30.32
N VAL A 425 -1.59 23.05 -30.50
CA VAL A 425 -2.21 23.25 -31.82
C VAL A 425 -1.48 24.31 -32.66
N GLY A 426 -0.89 25.32 -32.02
CA GLY A 426 -0.19 26.42 -32.71
C GLY A 426 1.10 25.99 -33.41
N THR A 427 1.70 24.88 -33.00
CA THR A 427 2.88 24.27 -33.64
C THR A 427 2.58 22.92 -34.30
N ASN A 428 1.36 22.38 -34.12
CA ASN A 428 1.00 20.99 -34.40
C ASN A 428 2.02 20.00 -33.80
N GLU A 429 2.27 20.18 -32.50
CA GLU A 429 3.09 19.32 -31.65
C GLU A 429 2.25 18.82 -30.47
N PHE A 430 2.66 17.72 -29.85
CA PHE A 430 2.30 17.44 -28.46
C PHE A 430 3.54 17.19 -27.61
N TYR A 431 3.40 17.51 -26.33
CA TYR A 431 4.45 17.45 -25.33
C TYR A 431 4.11 16.32 -24.36
N LYS A 432 4.86 15.23 -24.46
CA LYS A 432 4.83 14.16 -23.45
C LYS A 432 5.48 14.77 -22.21
N GLN A 433 4.65 15.11 -21.23
CA GLN A 433 5.08 15.65 -19.94
C GLN A 433 5.92 14.58 -19.24
N PRO A 434 6.77 14.93 -18.25
CA PRO A 434 7.45 13.92 -17.46
C PRO A 434 6.47 12.93 -16.80
N MET A 435 5.20 13.32 -16.58
CA MET A 435 4.11 12.48 -16.06
C MET A 435 3.83 11.26 -16.94
N TYR A 436 3.89 11.40 -18.27
CA TYR A 436 3.75 10.26 -19.19
C TYR A 436 4.87 9.23 -18.96
N TYR A 437 6.10 9.70 -18.71
CA TYR A 437 7.25 8.83 -18.45
C TYR A 437 7.29 8.29 -17.03
N ALA A 438 6.52 8.86 -16.11
CA ALA A 438 6.19 8.22 -14.85
C ALA A 438 5.26 7.03 -15.11
N LEU A 439 4.12 7.26 -15.76
CA LEU A 439 3.11 6.25 -16.09
C LEU A 439 3.70 5.04 -16.85
N ALA A 440 4.71 5.27 -17.70
CA ALA A 440 5.47 4.23 -18.42
C ALA A 440 6.06 3.13 -17.55
N HIS A 441 6.59 3.46 -16.37
CA HIS A 441 7.21 2.46 -15.50
C HIS A 441 6.19 1.47 -14.94
N PHE A 442 4.91 1.84 -14.83
CA PHE A 442 3.82 0.95 -14.40
C PHE A 442 3.21 0.23 -15.60
N SER A 443 2.51 0.99 -16.42
CA SER A 443 1.59 0.51 -17.44
C SER A 443 2.24 -0.42 -18.48
N LYS A 444 3.46 -0.10 -18.90
CA LYS A 444 4.18 -0.90 -19.90
C LYS A 444 4.74 -2.20 -19.32
N CYS A 445 4.98 -2.22 -18.02
CA CYS A 445 5.87 -3.17 -17.35
C CYS A 445 5.10 -4.14 -16.45
N LEU A 446 3.87 -3.77 -16.09
CA LEU A 446 2.93 -4.54 -15.27
C LEU A 446 1.74 -4.97 -16.13
N PRO A 447 1.91 -5.93 -17.06
CA PRO A 447 0.82 -6.43 -17.89
C PRO A 447 -0.28 -7.06 -17.03
N ARG A 448 -1.50 -7.18 -17.58
CA ARG A 448 -2.66 -7.69 -16.84
C ARG A 448 -2.37 -9.07 -16.24
N GLY A 449 -2.76 -9.24 -14.98
CA GLY A 449 -2.54 -10.47 -14.21
C GLY A 449 -1.16 -10.56 -13.55
N SER A 450 -0.26 -9.60 -13.76
CA SER A 450 0.92 -9.45 -12.90
C SER A 450 0.44 -9.30 -11.47
N PHE A 451 0.93 -10.10 -10.54
CA PHE A 451 0.66 -9.89 -9.12
C PHE A 451 1.85 -9.17 -8.52
N ARG A 452 1.57 -8.25 -7.63
CA ARG A 452 2.61 -7.65 -6.81
C ARG A 452 3.19 -8.73 -5.88
N ILE A 453 4.52 -8.73 -5.74
CA ILE A 453 5.27 -9.66 -4.90
C ILE A 453 6.16 -8.87 -3.93
N GLY A 454 7.37 -9.37 -3.63
CA GLY A 454 8.48 -8.81 -2.88
C GLY A 454 9.62 -8.07 -3.62
N LEU A 455 10.21 -7.12 -2.89
CA LEU A 455 11.56 -6.52 -2.92
C LEU A 455 12.17 -6.47 -1.46
N ASN A 456 13.31 -7.01 -0.92
CA ASN A 456 13.82 -6.81 0.52
C ASN A 456 14.99 -5.77 0.59
N VAL A 457 14.96 -4.53 1.12
CA VAL A 457 16.14 -3.62 1.16
C VAL A 457 17.23 -4.14 2.09
N THR A 458 18.59 -3.82 2.06
CA THR A 458 19.76 -4.00 3.08
C THR A 458 20.62 -2.80 3.37
N ASP A 459 21.21 -2.86 4.56
CA ASP A 459 22.26 -2.03 5.10
C ASP A 459 21.65 -0.66 5.35
N ASP A 460 20.90 -0.53 6.46
CA ASP A 460 19.93 0.55 6.64
C ASP A 460 20.72 1.78 7.09
N MET A 461 21.32 2.42 6.08
CA MET A 461 22.58 3.14 6.20
C MET A 461 22.55 4.61 5.78
N ASN A 462 22.77 5.01 4.53
CA ASN A 462 23.06 6.44 4.23
C ASN A 462 21.84 7.36 4.55
N GLY A 463 20.76 6.78 5.03
CA GLY A 463 19.60 6.63 4.20
C GLY A 463 19.87 6.15 2.77
N ALA A 464 19.19 5.20 2.14
CA ALA A 464 19.06 5.20 0.66
C ALA A 464 17.69 4.84 0.07
N PHE A 465 17.07 3.75 0.48
CA PHE A 465 15.70 3.36 0.13
C PHE A 465 14.57 4.42 0.01
N SER A 466 14.49 5.50 0.79
CA SER A 466 13.24 5.96 1.40
C SER A 466 12.94 7.47 1.64
N THR A 467 13.14 8.42 0.75
CA THR A 467 13.50 8.35 -0.66
C THR A 467 12.61 7.57 -1.63
N PHE A 468 12.96 6.39 -2.12
CA PHE A 468 12.30 5.75 -3.27
C PHE A 468 10.92 5.25 -2.94
N SER A 469 9.89 6.00 -3.34
CA SER A 469 8.58 5.39 -3.57
C SER A 469 8.88 4.23 -4.53
N ILE A 470 8.74 2.98 -4.08
CA ILE A 470 9.13 1.78 -4.83
C ILE A 470 8.02 0.74 -4.83
N ALA A 471 7.99 -0.15 -5.83
CA ALA A 471 7.08 -1.28 -5.92
C ALA A 471 7.72 -2.50 -6.61
N ALA A 472 7.32 -3.74 -6.26
CA ALA A 472 7.79 -4.97 -6.91
C ALA A 472 6.65 -5.89 -7.36
N PHE A 473 6.81 -6.52 -8.52
CA PHE A 473 5.77 -7.35 -9.12
C PHE A 473 6.36 -8.53 -9.87
N GLN A 474 5.61 -9.63 -9.90
CA GLN A 474 5.86 -10.79 -10.73
C GLN A 474 4.82 -10.81 -11.83
N THR A 475 5.28 -10.76 -13.09
CA THR A 475 4.35 -10.84 -14.23
C THR A 475 3.85 -12.28 -14.41
N PRO A 476 2.81 -12.54 -15.22
CA PRO A 476 2.35 -13.90 -15.53
C PRO A 476 3.35 -14.77 -16.32
N GLN A 477 4.62 -14.35 -16.41
CA GLN A 477 5.73 -15.03 -17.08
C GLN A 477 6.96 -15.13 -16.14
N ASP A 478 6.74 -15.06 -14.83
CA ASP A 478 7.74 -15.13 -13.75
C ASP A 478 8.90 -14.13 -13.85
N LYS A 479 8.69 -13.07 -14.65
CA LYS A 479 9.57 -11.91 -14.67
C LYS A 479 9.36 -11.11 -13.41
N ILE A 480 10.45 -10.58 -12.86
CA ILE A 480 10.35 -9.61 -11.77
C ILE A 480 10.55 -8.21 -12.31
N VAL A 481 9.68 -7.32 -11.83
CA VAL A 481 9.56 -5.94 -12.25
C VAL A 481 9.60 -5.07 -11.00
N VAL A 482 10.56 -4.15 -10.95
CA VAL A 482 10.77 -3.25 -9.81
C VAL A 482 10.73 -1.80 -10.28
N ILE A 483 9.90 -0.96 -9.68
CA ILE A 483 9.71 0.46 -10.06
C ILE A 483 10.08 1.35 -8.88
N ALA A 484 11.06 2.27 -9.01
CA ALA A 484 11.58 3.12 -7.94
C ALA A 484 11.59 4.62 -8.33
N LEU A 485 11.42 5.56 -7.38
CA LEU A 485 11.30 7.01 -7.66
C LEU A 485 12.21 7.90 -6.78
N ASN A 486 13.28 8.47 -7.35
CA ASN A 486 14.04 9.58 -6.76
C ASN A 486 13.33 10.95 -6.94
N ARG A 487 13.47 11.87 -5.97
CA ARG A 487 12.79 13.20 -5.94
C ARG A 487 13.56 14.32 -5.24
N LYS A 488 14.58 14.06 -4.39
CA LYS A 488 15.60 15.08 -4.07
C LYS A 488 16.72 15.12 -5.10
N ASP A 489 17.47 16.21 -4.98
CA ASP A 489 18.52 16.72 -5.85
C ASP A 489 19.85 15.96 -5.78
N ASN A 490 19.97 14.91 -4.97
CA ASN A 490 21.17 14.06 -4.91
C ASN A 490 20.93 12.69 -5.56
N PRO A 491 21.87 12.20 -6.41
CA PRO A 491 21.93 10.80 -6.79
C PRO A 491 22.08 9.92 -5.57
N VAL A 492 21.37 8.80 -5.54
CA VAL A 492 21.39 7.87 -4.41
C VAL A 492 21.41 6.43 -4.92
N PRO A 493 22.51 5.71 -4.68
CA PRO A 493 22.63 4.29 -4.99
C PRO A 493 21.71 3.41 -4.16
N LEU A 494 21.51 2.19 -4.67
CA LEU A 494 20.85 1.03 -4.07
C LEU A 494 21.27 -0.20 -4.88
N VAL A 495 21.23 -1.43 -4.38
CA VAL A 495 21.36 -2.65 -5.20
C VAL A 495 19.97 -3.19 -5.55
N LEU A 496 19.81 -3.95 -6.63
CA LEU A 496 18.71 -4.89 -6.83
C LEU A 496 19.24 -6.32 -6.88
N HIS A 497 18.68 -7.16 -6.04
CA HIS A 497 19.24 -8.40 -5.54
C HIS A 497 18.13 -9.43 -5.62
N ASP A 498 18.46 -10.67 -5.99
CA ASP A 498 17.43 -11.66 -6.29
C ASP A 498 17.78 -12.96 -5.57
N PRO A 499 17.07 -13.34 -4.50
CA PRO A 499 17.25 -14.59 -3.75
C PRO A 499 17.28 -15.88 -4.59
N LEU A 500 16.81 -15.85 -5.84
CA LEU A 500 16.94 -16.96 -6.80
C LEU A 500 18.12 -16.78 -7.78
N LYS A 501 19.11 -15.95 -7.43
CA LYS A 501 20.36 -15.68 -8.15
C LYS A 501 21.51 -15.54 -7.17
N ARG A 502 22.66 -16.09 -7.52
CA ARG A 502 23.89 -16.01 -6.69
C ARG A 502 24.54 -14.61 -6.59
N ASN A 503 23.87 -13.55 -7.07
CA ASN A 503 24.48 -12.27 -7.40
C ASN A 503 23.42 -11.10 -7.35
N SER A 504 23.84 -9.83 -7.34
CA SER A 504 23.11 -8.55 -7.08
C SER A 504 23.53 -7.35 -7.99
N ILE A 505 22.82 -6.21 -8.02
CA ILE A 505 22.94 -5.14 -9.07
C ILE A 505 22.71 -3.67 -8.59
N ASP A 506 23.71 -2.78 -8.50
CA ASP A 506 23.61 -1.28 -8.48
C ASP A 506 22.44 -0.82 -9.35
N CYS A 507 21.47 -0.16 -8.76
CA CYS A 507 20.93 1.01 -9.41
C CYS A 507 21.63 2.18 -8.73
N GLN A 508 22.31 3.04 -9.50
CA GLN A 508 22.63 4.39 -9.03
C GLN A 508 21.65 5.38 -9.62
N PRO A 509 20.43 5.50 -9.05
CA PRO A 509 19.54 6.57 -9.41
C PRO A 509 20.23 7.91 -9.38
N THR A 510 20.22 8.59 -10.53
CA THR A 510 20.57 9.99 -10.57
C THR A 510 19.61 10.80 -9.70
N HIS A 511 19.88 12.09 -9.53
CA HIS A 511 18.97 12.95 -8.79
C HIS A 511 17.62 13.05 -9.51
N LYS A 512 16.51 12.99 -8.75
CA LYS A 512 15.13 13.11 -9.26
C LYS A 512 14.83 12.20 -10.46
N THR A 513 14.62 10.91 -10.20
CA THR A 513 14.69 9.85 -11.21
C THR A 513 13.83 8.63 -10.92
N ILE A 514 12.99 8.23 -11.88
CA ILE A 514 12.24 6.98 -11.83
C ILE A 514 13.03 5.89 -12.55
N HIS A 515 13.22 4.73 -11.90
CA HIS A 515 13.81 3.54 -12.48
C HIS A 515 12.82 2.38 -12.56
N LEU A 516 13.01 1.55 -13.58
CA LEU A 516 12.51 0.18 -13.64
C LEU A 516 13.70 -0.80 -13.61
N LYS A 517 13.58 -1.97 -12.97
CA LYS A 517 14.33 -3.17 -13.36
C LYS A 517 13.43 -4.32 -13.80
N GLU A 518 13.81 -5.01 -14.87
CA GLU A 518 13.13 -6.19 -15.43
C GLU A 518 14.10 -7.39 -15.56
N ARG A 519 13.68 -8.57 -15.08
CA ARG A 519 14.37 -9.86 -15.27
C ARG A 519 13.54 -10.78 -16.18
N VAL A 520 14.16 -11.39 -17.19
CA VAL A 520 13.53 -12.43 -18.02
C VAL A 520 13.95 -13.84 -17.56
N LEU A 521 13.00 -14.78 -17.56
CA LEU A 521 13.24 -16.22 -17.46
C LEU A 521 13.02 -16.89 -18.82
N ILE A 522 13.90 -17.83 -19.18
CA ILE A 522 13.73 -18.74 -20.32
C ILE A 522 14.08 -20.14 -19.79
N GLU A 523 13.14 -21.07 -19.89
CA GLU A 523 13.41 -22.49 -19.68
C GLU A 523 13.92 -23.12 -20.98
N GLU A 524 15.09 -23.77 -20.94
CA GLU A 524 15.46 -24.78 -21.94
C GLU A 524 15.39 -26.17 -21.29
N ALA A 525 14.31 -26.90 -21.59
CA ALA A 525 14.08 -28.23 -21.05
C ALA A 525 15.02 -29.27 -21.69
N HIS A 526 15.67 -30.11 -20.88
CA HIS A 526 16.48 -31.23 -21.35
C HIS A 526 16.09 -32.55 -20.68
N SER A 527 15.13 -33.23 -21.30
CA SER A 527 14.93 -34.69 -21.15
C SER A 527 15.94 -35.47 -22.01
N SER A 528 16.06 -36.79 -21.80
CA SER A 528 17.32 -37.51 -22.04
C SER A 528 17.41 -38.40 -23.30
N LYS A 529 18.65 -38.50 -23.82
CA LYS A 529 19.29 -39.66 -24.52
C LYS A 529 18.92 -40.00 -25.98
N MET A 530 19.99 -40.09 -26.80
CA MET A 530 20.13 -40.75 -28.12
C MET A 530 19.26 -40.16 -29.25
N VAL A 531 19.70 -40.01 -30.51
CA VAL A 531 20.59 -40.84 -31.37
C VAL A 531 21.51 -39.95 -32.24
N SER A 532 22.60 -40.51 -32.77
CA SER A 532 23.57 -39.83 -33.66
C SER A 532 23.14 -39.76 -35.14
N GLN A 533 23.45 -38.66 -35.85
CA GLN A 533 24.16 -38.68 -37.15
C GLN A 533 24.54 -37.27 -37.68
N LEU A 534 25.57 -37.25 -38.55
CA LEU A 534 25.96 -36.22 -39.55
C LEU A 534 25.89 -34.72 -39.14
N LYS A 535 26.98 -34.09 -38.69
CA LYS A 535 28.19 -33.61 -39.43
C LYS A 535 28.05 -32.31 -40.26
N SER A 536 28.94 -31.37 -39.92
CA SER A 536 29.66 -30.41 -40.78
C SER A 536 28.89 -29.39 -41.65
N SER A 537 28.91 -28.13 -41.21
CA SER A 537 29.70 -27.06 -41.86
C SER A 537 29.86 -25.81 -40.95
N LEU A 538 30.72 -24.85 -41.34
CA LEU A 538 30.95 -23.54 -40.70
C LEU A 538 31.58 -23.52 -39.27
N LEU A 539 32.55 -24.39 -38.99
CA LEU A 539 33.46 -24.23 -37.83
C LEU A 539 34.75 -23.47 -38.24
N VAL A 540 34.64 -22.16 -38.54
CA VAL A 540 35.80 -21.33 -38.98
C VAL A 540 35.81 -19.90 -38.39
N ALA A 541 34.64 -19.29 -38.16
CA ALA A 541 34.55 -17.84 -37.88
C ALA A 541 34.65 -17.40 -36.41
N PHE A 542 34.91 -18.31 -35.46
CA PHE A 542 34.70 -18.06 -34.02
C PHE A 542 35.96 -17.69 -33.19
N CYS A 543 37.14 -17.60 -33.82
CA CYS A 543 38.42 -17.60 -33.10
C CYS A 543 39.15 -16.24 -32.98
N LEU A 544 38.50 -15.11 -33.28
CA LEU A 544 39.22 -13.81 -33.43
C LEU A 544 38.60 -12.59 -32.73
N VAL A 545 37.59 -12.76 -31.87
CA VAL A 545 37.04 -11.68 -31.01
C VAL A 545 37.02 -12.14 -29.55
N TYR A 546 38.17 -12.59 -29.05
CA TYR A 546 38.33 -13.14 -27.70
C TYR A 546 39.40 -12.39 -26.88
N PHE A 547 39.48 -11.07 -27.04
CA PHE A 547 40.32 -10.19 -26.23
C PHE A 547 39.64 -8.82 -26.03
N VAL A 548 39.89 -8.23 -24.85
CA VAL A 548 39.31 -6.98 -24.32
C VAL A 548 37.81 -7.08 -23.96
N GLY A 549 37.55 -7.31 -22.68
CA GLY A 549 36.24 -7.17 -22.05
C GLY A 549 36.37 -7.20 -20.52
N GLU A 550 36.18 -6.05 -19.87
CA GLU A 550 36.17 -5.87 -18.41
C GLU A 550 35.18 -4.77 -18.02
N ALA A 551 34.62 -4.86 -16.81
CA ALA A 551 33.66 -3.92 -16.20
C ALA A 551 32.31 -3.79 -16.96
N ILE A 552 31.21 -3.38 -16.33
CA ILE A 552 31.03 -2.76 -15.00
C ILE A 552 30.27 -3.73 -14.05
N GLY A 553 30.61 -3.65 -12.76
CA GLY A 553 30.00 -4.33 -11.61
C GLY A 553 29.09 -3.38 -10.84
N PHE A 554 28.27 -3.91 -9.92
CA PHE A 554 27.06 -3.19 -9.50
C PHE A 554 26.54 -3.65 -8.08
N GLU A 555 26.60 -3.05 -6.86
CA GLU A 555 27.21 -1.88 -6.12
C GLU A 555 26.27 -0.72 -5.52
N CYS A 556 26.67 0.25 -4.63
CA CYS A 556 25.79 0.87 -3.54
C CYS A 556 26.17 2.26 -2.80
N SER A 557 25.66 2.62 -1.56
CA SER A 557 25.83 3.92 -0.72
C SER A 557 25.82 4.03 0.91
N PRO A 558 26.75 4.69 1.69
CA PRO A 558 27.10 4.31 3.12
C PRO A 558 26.60 5.16 4.36
N CYS A 559 26.44 4.64 5.61
CA CYS A 559 25.61 5.35 6.64
C CYS A 559 25.96 6.80 7.03
N LYS A 560 24.96 7.68 6.89
CA LYS A 560 24.74 8.90 7.68
C LYS A 560 24.37 8.48 9.09
N LYS A 561 25.36 7.96 9.83
CA LYS A 561 25.23 7.74 11.27
C LYS A 561 25.17 9.17 11.82
N ARG A 562 23.96 9.70 12.07
CA ARG A 562 23.80 11.04 12.63
C ARG A 562 23.71 10.87 14.13
N GLU A 563 24.81 11.23 14.77
CA GLU A 563 24.94 11.16 16.21
C GLU A 563 24.18 12.34 16.85
N TYR A 564 23.24 12.01 17.73
CA TYR A 564 22.57 12.96 18.63
C TYR A 564 23.15 12.91 20.06
N GLY A 565 24.26 12.21 20.23
CA GLY A 565 24.99 12.00 21.48
C GLY A 565 25.96 10.82 21.35
N GLU A 566 26.74 10.55 22.39
CA GLU A 566 27.65 9.40 22.45
C GLU A 566 26.89 8.08 22.25
N ASN A 567 27.32 7.29 21.24
CA ASN A 567 26.67 6.06 20.75
C ASN A 567 25.18 6.21 20.35
N LYS A 568 24.66 7.44 20.23
CA LYS A 568 23.27 7.72 19.86
C LYS A 568 23.11 7.94 18.36
N ILE A 569 23.20 6.82 17.64
CA ILE A 569 23.16 6.75 16.18
C ILE A 569 21.74 6.43 15.69
N VAL A 570 21.11 7.40 15.04
CA VAL A 570 20.07 7.16 14.02
C VAL A 570 20.74 7.10 12.64
N CYS A 571 20.16 6.38 11.69
CA CYS A 571 20.42 6.64 10.27
C CYS A 571 19.27 7.54 9.71
N VAL A 572 19.62 8.43 8.77
CA VAL A 572 18.86 9.68 8.50
C VAL A 572 18.14 9.69 7.18
N CYS A 573 16.86 10.03 7.27
CA CYS A 573 15.89 9.82 6.23
C CYS A 573 15.39 11.08 5.56
N ASP A 574 16.09 11.54 4.54
CA ASP A 574 15.64 12.59 3.64
C ASP A 574 15.03 12.02 2.33
N GLU A 575 14.54 12.88 1.44
CA GLU A 575 13.93 12.46 0.16
C GLU A 575 14.92 12.17 -1.00
N SER A 576 16.23 12.12 -0.71
CA SER A 576 17.28 11.56 -1.58
C SER A 576 17.83 10.29 -0.95
N TYR A 577 18.15 10.34 0.35
CA TYR A 577 18.77 9.28 1.18
C TYR A 577 17.96 9.00 2.49
N CYS A 578 17.35 7.80 2.69
CA CYS A 578 16.66 7.16 3.88
C CYS A 578 16.54 5.62 3.68
N ASP A 579 16.45 4.64 4.59
CA ASP A 579 17.25 3.39 4.45
C ASP A 579 16.65 1.91 4.41
N ASP A 580 17.54 0.87 4.48
CA ASP A 580 17.54 -0.54 3.96
C ASP A 580 17.86 -1.88 4.85
N LEU A 581 17.31 -3.15 4.72
CA LEU A 581 17.59 -4.47 5.52
C LEU A 581 17.88 -6.02 4.93
N VAL A 582 18.45 -6.48 3.75
CA VAL A 582 18.21 -7.76 2.96
C VAL A 582 18.69 -9.08 3.57
N LEU A 583 17.94 -10.15 3.26
CA LEU A 583 18.34 -11.57 3.23
C LEU A 583 19.20 -12.02 2.00
N LEU A 584 20.51 -12.27 2.16
CA LEU A 584 21.52 -12.51 1.12
C LEU A 584 21.13 -13.64 0.16
N SER A 585 21.36 -13.44 -1.16
CA SER A 585 20.89 -14.33 -2.21
C SER A 585 21.83 -15.49 -2.55
N ASN A 586 23.05 -15.45 -2.01
CA ASN A 586 24.14 -16.33 -2.38
C ASN A 586 24.76 -17.07 -1.19
N VAL A 587 23.94 -17.40 -0.18
CA VAL A 587 24.36 -18.32 0.88
C VAL A 587 24.54 -19.70 0.23
N SER A 588 25.74 -20.28 0.31
CA SER A 588 25.95 -21.65 -0.16
C SER A 588 25.32 -22.66 0.82
N SER A 589 25.08 -23.89 0.37
CA SER A 589 24.36 -24.91 1.16
C SER A 589 25.03 -25.25 2.51
N ASP A 590 26.35 -25.04 2.57
CA ASP A 590 27.27 -25.19 3.70
C ASP A 590 27.53 -23.89 4.48
N GLN A 591 26.72 -22.83 4.25
CA GLN A 591 26.84 -21.53 4.91
C GLN A 591 25.53 -21.11 5.59
N ALA A 592 25.67 -20.13 6.49
CA ALA A 592 24.61 -19.30 7.03
C ALA A 592 24.95 -17.82 6.78
N ALA A 593 23.95 -17.02 6.39
CA ALA A 593 24.05 -15.57 6.48
C ALA A 593 23.82 -15.14 7.93
N VAL A 594 24.57 -14.14 8.38
CA VAL A 594 24.49 -13.57 9.72
C VAL A 594 24.38 -12.06 9.62
N TYR A 595 23.36 -11.52 10.26
CA TYR A 595 23.03 -10.09 10.30
C TYR A 595 23.29 -9.55 11.68
N GLU A 596 23.83 -8.33 11.79
CA GLU A 596 24.06 -7.68 13.07
C GLU A 596 23.56 -6.23 13.10
N SER A 597 22.84 -5.89 14.16
CA SER A 597 22.65 -4.51 14.60
C SER A 597 23.22 -4.35 16.01
N ASN A 598 24.00 -3.29 16.27
CA ASN A 598 24.66 -3.11 17.56
C ASN A 598 24.78 -1.64 18.04
N LEU A 599 25.13 -1.45 19.32
CA LEU A 599 25.37 -0.15 19.94
C LEU A 599 26.44 0.68 19.22
N ALA A 600 27.51 0.03 18.74
CA ALA A 600 28.61 0.68 17.99
C ALA A 600 28.19 1.19 16.59
N GLY A 601 26.92 1.01 16.22
CA GLY A 601 26.33 1.58 15.02
C GLY A 601 26.21 0.60 13.86
N ALA A 602 26.41 -0.71 14.05
CA ALA A 602 26.00 -1.69 13.04
C ALA A 602 24.48 -1.67 12.89
N ARG A 603 24.00 -1.76 11.65
CA ARG A 603 22.62 -1.49 11.26
C ARG A 603 22.22 -2.49 10.18
N PHE A 604 21.90 -3.71 10.63
CA PHE A 604 21.63 -4.88 9.80
C PHE A 604 22.82 -5.29 8.90
N GLU A 605 24.04 -5.06 9.37
CA GLU A 605 25.28 -5.36 8.62
C GLU A 605 25.40 -6.89 8.42
N SER A 606 25.67 -7.33 7.19
CA SER A 606 25.61 -8.75 6.82
C SER A 606 26.98 -9.43 6.63
N THR A 607 27.08 -10.69 7.04
CA THR A 607 28.27 -11.54 6.88
C THR A 607 27.89 -12.99 6.55
N LEU A 608 28.86 -13.80 6.12
CA LEU A 608 28.68 -15.24 5.89
C LEU A 608 29.55 -16.05 6.87
N LYS A 609 28.95 -17.07 7.50
CA LYS A 609 29.62 -18.09 8.31
C LYS A 609 29.47 -19.45 7.62
N SER A 610 30.47 -20.32 7.73
CA SER A 610 30.45 -21.66 7.11
C SER A 610 30.35 -22.75 8.18
N PHE A 611 29.52 -23.77 7.93
CA PHE A 611 29.34 -24.90 8.85
C PHE A 611 30.56 -25.83 8.83
N SER A 612 30.88 -26.41 9.99
CA SER A 612 31.93 -27.42 10.19
C SER A 612 31.33 -28.80 10.47
N SER A 613 32.05 -29.86 10.09
CA SER A 613 31.61 -31.25 10.29
C SER A 613 31.85 -31.81 11.70
N ALA A 614 32.45 -31.01 12.59
CA ALA A 614 32.76 -31.39 13.97
C ALA A 614 32.77 -30.14 14.87
N ALA A 615 32.23 -30.27 16.09
CA ALA A 615 32.21 -29.18 17.06
C ALA A 615 33.62 -28.80 17.50
N THR A 616 33.90 -27.50 17.53
CA THR A 616 35.08 -26.95 18.22
C THR A 616 34.81 -26.98 19.72
N HIS A 617 34.96 -28.14 20.36
CA HIS A 617 34.63 -28.33 21.78
C HIS A 617 35.48 -27.41 22.70
N ILE A 618 34.90 -26.28 23.10
CA ILE A 618 35.45 -25.35 24.08
C ILE A 618 34.69 -25.57 25.39
N ALA A 619 35.38 -26.08 26.42
CA ALA A 619 34.75 -26.41 27.69
C ALA A 619 34.13 -25.18 28.37
N GLY A 620 32.82 -25.22 28.64
CA GLY A 620 32.06 -24.14 29.26
C GLY A 620 31.42 -23.14 28.29
N VAL A 621 31.50 -23.39 26.97
CA VAL A 621 30.69 -22.70 25.94
C VAL A 621 29.43 -23.53 25.67
N PRO A 622 28.21 -22.96 25.77
CA PRO A 622 26.98 -23.68 25.45
C PRO A 622 26.90 -24.13 23.99
N VAL A 623 26.40 -25.35 23.78
CA VAL A 623 26.03 -25.88 22.47
C VAL A 623 24.50 -25.86 22.36
N LEU A 624 23.98 -25.25 21.29
CA LEU A 624 22.56 -25.10 21.02
C LEU A 624 22.21 -25.87 19.74
N THR A 625 21.58 -27.04 19.90
CA THR A 625 21.15 -27.89 18.78
C THR A 625 19.74 -27.53 18.33
N VAL A 626 19.58 -27.16 17.06
CA VAL A 626 18.30 -26.95 16.40
C VAL A 626 17.50 -28.25 16.34
N ASN A 627 16.25 -28.20 16.80
CA ASN A 627 15.37 -29.34 16.93
C ASN A 627 14.13 -29.16 16.04
N HIS A 628 14.33 -29.46 14.75
CA HIS A 628 13.30 -29.47 13.69
C HIS A 628 12.08 -30.36 13.98
N SER A 629 12.14 -31.25 14.97
CA SER A 629 11.00 -32.10 15.38
C SER A 629 10.12 -31.50 16.47
N SER A 630 10.55 -30.42 17.13
CA SER A 630 9.77 -29.74 18.17
C SER A 630 9.18 -28.45 17.63
N ILE A 631 8.03 -28.57 16.96
CA ILE A 631 7.27 -27.45 16.36
C ILE A 631 6.32 -26.86 17.41
N TYR A 632 6.20 -25.52 17.43
CA TYR A 632 5.30 -24.77 18.31
C TYR A 632 4.32 -23.93 17.48
N GLN A 633 4.09 -22.65 17.82
CA GLN A 633 3.15 -21.79 17.11
C GLN A 633 3.66 -21.32 15.74
N PHE A 634 2.71 -21.05 14.84
CA PHE A 634 2.93 -20.37 13.57
C PHE A 634 2.92 -18.85 13.76
N ILE A 635 3.78 -18.16 13.02
CA ILE A 635 3.89 -16.71 12.96
C ILE A 635 2.88 -16.19 11.93
N LEU A 636 2.01 -15.31 12.38
CA LEU A 636 1.03 -14.62 11.56
C LEU A 636 1.60 -13.33 10.95
N GLY A 637 2.41 -12.60 11.72
CA GLY A 637 3.05 -11.39 11.22
C GLY A 637 3.49 -10.38 12.27
N PHE A 638 4.00 -9.25 11.77
CA PHE A 638 4.50 -8.12 12.56
C PHE A 638 3.98 -6.81 11.98
N GLY A 639 3.84 -5.79 12.81
CA GLY A 639 3.11 -4.58 12.43
C GLY A 639 3.32 -3.39 13.35
N GLY A 640 2.54 -2.34 13.11
CA GLY A 640 2.44 -1.19 14.02
C GLY A 640 1.04 -0.57 14.02
N ALA A 641 0.84 0.39 14.92
CA ALA A 641 -0.41 1.10 15.08
C ALA A 641 -0.47 2.38 14.24
N PHE A 642 -1.63 2.56 13.63
CA PHE A 642 -1.84 3.47 12.53
C PHE A 642 -2.69 4.68 12.94
N THR A 643 -2.29 5.31 14.04
CA THR A 643 -2.95 6.44 14.71
C THR A 643 -3.10 7.70 13.84
N ASP A 644 -3.83 8.70 14.34
CA ASP A 644 -3.92 9.99 13.65
C ASP A 644 -2.54 10.63 13.66
N SER A 645 -1.84 10.61 14.79
CA SER A 645 -0.49 11.14 14.91
C SER A 645 0.49 10.48 13.96
N ALA A 646 0.46 9.15 13.81
CA ALA A 646 1.26 8.47 12.79
C ALA A 646 1.01 9.06 11.40
N GLY A 647 -0.26 9.22 11.00
CA GLY A 647 -0.57 9.82 9.72
C GLY A 647 -0.26 11.32 9.61
N ILE A 648 -0.40 12.11 10.68
CA ILE A 648 -0.03 13.55 10.70
C ILE A 648 1.47 13.70 10.45
N ASN A 649 2.29 12.88 11.10
CA ASN A 649 3.73 12.95 10.95
C ASN A 649 4.20 12.52 9.58
N ILE A 650 3.70 11.38 9.10
CA ILE A 650 4.00 10.92 7.74
C ILE A 650 3.67 12.04 6.75
N LYS A 651 2.48 12.62 6.84
CA LYS A 651 2.00 13.74 6.01
C LYS A 651 2.82 15.03 6.11
N SER A 652 3.41 15.31 7.27
CA SER A 652 4.11 16.59 7.54
C SER A 652 5.39 16.77 6.72
N VAL A 653 5.94 15.68 6.19
CA VAL A 653 7.01 15.67 5.20
C VAL A 653 6.46 15.52 3.78
N SER A 654 7.29 15.79 2.77
CA SER A 654 6.83 15.88 1.39
C SER A 654 6.10 14.61 0.92
N PRO A 655 5.25 14.71 -0.11
CA PRO A 655 4.66 13.55 -0.74
C PRO A 655 5.67 12.49 -1.17
N LYS A 656 6.97 12.82 -1.37
CA LYS A 656 7.99 11.76 -1.45
C LYS A 656 8.02 11.06 -0.11
N LEU A 657 8.67 11.68 0.87
CA LEU A 657 9.17 11.08 2.10
C LEU A 657 8.07 10.30 2.88
N GLN A 658 6.83 10.75 2.76
CA GLN A 658 5.60 10.00 3.08
C GLN A 658 5.59 8.54 2.60
N GLY A 659 5.71 8.33 1.29
CA GLY A 659 5.56 7.05 0.60
C GLY A 659 6.68 6.06 0.86
N ILE A 660 7.60 6.40 1.76
CA ILE A 660 8.76 5.57 2.05
C ILE A 660 9.18 5.52 3.49
N LEU A 661 8.82 6.50 4.32
CA LEU A 661 8.54 6.21 5.73
C LEU A 661 7.74 4.90 5.87
N LEU A 662 6.77 4.72 4.99
CA LEU A 662 5.96 3.51 4.94
C LEU A 662 6.62 2.35 4.22
N ASN A 663 7.46 2.57 3.22
CA ASN A 663 8.12 1.46 2.51
C ASN A 663 9.18 0.88 3.44
N SER A 664 9.90 1.73 4.18
CA SER A 664 10.70 1.36 5.35
C SER A 664 9.98 0.47 6.36
N TYR A 665 8.68 0.61 6.60
CA TYR A 665 7.97 -0.41 7.40
C TYR A 665 7.54 -1.61 6.57
N PHE A 666 6.81 -1.34 5.51
CA PHE A 666 5.80 -2.29 5.08
C PHE A 666 6.28 -3.21 4.00
N SER A 667 7.11 -2.75 3.05
CA SER A 667 7.49 -3.57 1.91
C SER A 667 8.17 -4.84 2.40
N GLU A 668 8.29 -5.86 1.53
CA GLU A 668 9.43 -6.78 1.73
C GLU A 668 10.66 -5.89 2.01
N ASN A 669 10.72 -4.70 1.39
CA ASN A 669 11.90 -3.90 1.32
C ASN A 669 12.22 -3.47 2.75
N GLY A 670 11.33 -2.74 3.41
CA GLY A 670 11.49 -2.32 4.79
C GLY A 670 11.52 -3.46 5.82
N LEU A 671 10.50 -3.55 6.66
CA LEU A 671 10.41 -4.54 7.74
C LEU A 671 9.59 -5.78 7.37
N GLU A 672 9.16 -5.97 6.11
CA GLU A 672 8.14 -6.97 5.72
C GLU A 672 6.84 -6.87 6.56
N TYR A 673 6.51 -5.68 7.11
CA TYR A 673 5.34 -5.56 7.99
C TYR A 673 4.07 -6.00 7.26
N ASN A 674 3.41 -6.99 7.86
CA ASN A 674 2.26 -7.72 7.35
C ASN A 674 1.15 -7.83 8.42
N MET A 675 1.15 -6.96 9.44
CA MET A 675 0.01 -6.67 10.33
C MET A 675 -0.14 -5.16 10.62
N GLY A 676 -1.33 -4.72 11.05
CA GLY A 676 -1.59 -3.31 11.37
C GLY A 676 -2.76 -3.09 12.33
N ARG A 677 -2.51 -2.34 13.43
CA ARG A 677 -3.53 -1.97 14.42
C ARG A 677 -4.14 -0.61 14.12
N ILE A 678 -5.43 -0.48 14.36
CA ILE A 678 -6.19 0.68 13.93
C ILE A 678 -7.12 1.20 15.03
N PRO A 679 -7.05 2.50 15.40
CA PRO A 679 -8.02 3.07 16.32
C PRO A 679 -9.45 3.09 15.75
N ILE A 680 -10.46 2.77 16.57
CA ILE A 680 -11.86 3.11 16.27
C ILE A 680 -12.12 4.51 16.82
N ALA A 681 -12.31 5.45 15.90
CA ALA A 681 -12.29 6.88 16.14
C ALA A 681 -10.98 7.40 16.76
N SER A 682 -11.06 8.34 17.71
CA SER A 682 -9.90 9.06 18.26
C SER A 682 -9.23 8.37 19.44
N CYS A 683 -7.94 8.64 19.61
CA CYS A 683 -7.08 8.20 20.70
C CYS A 683 -6.35 9.40 21.33
N ASP A 684 -5.43 9.18 22.27
CA ASP A 684 -4.55 10.25 22.75
C ASP A 684 -3.61 10.74 21.63
N PHE A 685 -3.17 9.82 20.77
CA PHE A 685 -2.51 10.07 19.47
C PHE A 685 -3.51 10.53 18.38
N SER A 686 -4.29 11.54 18.76
CA SER A 686 -5.16 12.40 17.94
C SER A 686 -4.90 13.87 18.30
N THR A 687 -5.32 14.80 17.45
CA THR A 687 -5.24 16.26 17.72
C THR A 687 -6.47 16.82 18.44
N ARG A 688 -7.59 16.09 18.42
CA ARG A 688 -8.80 16.36 19.21
C ARG A 688 -9.51 15.05 19.57
N THR A 689 -10.47 15.14 20.49
CA THR A 689 -11.40 14.04 20.74
C THR A 689 -12.55 14.05 19.74
N TYR A 690 -12.88 12.89 19.17
CA TYR A 690 -14.06 12.65 18.35
C TYR A 690 -14.51 11.17 18.45
N SER A 691 -15.78 10.93 18.17
CA SER A 691 -16.30 9.61 17.79
C SER A 691 -16.91 9.67 16.39
N TYR A 692 -17.39 8.54 15.87
CA TYR A 692 -18.10 8.50 14.59
C TYR A 692 -19.54 8.97 14.68
N ASP A 693 -20.09 9.03 15.89
CA ASP A 693 -21.47 9.46 16.11
C ASP A 693 -21.55 10.35 17.35
N ASP A 694 -20.97 11.55 17.27
CA ASP A 694 -21.06 12.54 18.35
C ASP A 694 -22.46 13.24 18.41
N VAL A 695 -23.44 12.82 17.60
CA VAL A 695 -24.80 13.37 17.65
C VAL A 695 -25.59 12.72 18.79
N LYS A 696 -25.95 13.54 19.76
CA LYS A 696 -26.56 13.09 21.02
C LYS A 696 -27.88 12.34 20.81
N ASP A 697 -27.97 11.15 21.41
CA ASP A 697 -29.12 10.25 21.45
C ASP A 697 -29.50 9.60 20.09
N ASP A 698 -28.57 9.49 19.13
CA ASP A 698 -28.81 8.80 17.86
C ASP A 698 -28.67 7.27 17.96
N PHE A 699 -29.64 6.63 18.61
CA PHE A 699 -29.65 5.17 18.79
C PHE A 699 -29.68 4.36 17.48
N ASN A 700 -30.06 4.99 16.36
CA ASN A 700 -30.09 4.39 15.03
C ASN A 700 -28.77 4.55 14.26
N LEU A 701 -27.81 5.32 14.79
CA LEU A 701 -26.53 5.63 14.14
C LEU A 701 -26.75 6.24 12.74
N THR A 702 -27.75 7.11 12.62
CA THR A 702 -28.15 7.90 11.45
C THR A 702 -27.07 8.90 11.03
N TYR A 703 -26.35 9.44 12.00
CA TYR A 703 -25.27 10.41 11.86
C TYR A 703 -23.88 9.77 11.99
N PHE A 704 -23.81 8.44 12.17
CA PHE A 704 -22.55 7.70 12.15
C PHE A 704 -21.80 8.00 10.85
N LYS A 705 -20.58 8.48 11.00
CA LYS A 705 -19.66 8.73 9.92
C LYS A 705 -18.23 8.68 10.39
N LEU A 706 -17.35 8.26 9.51
CA LEU A 706 -15.93 8.55 9.66
C LEU A 706 -15.71 10.06 9.50
N VAL A 707 -14.61 10.53 10.09
CA VAL A 707 -14.32 11.96 10.24
C VAL A 707 -13.12 12.37 9.41
N GLU A 708 -12.76 13.64 9.51
CA GLU A 708 -11.58 14.20 8.86
C GLU A 708 -10.28 13.47 9.25
N GLU A 709 -9.93 13.31 10.52
CA GLU A 709 -8.65 12.70 10.91
C GLU A 709 -8.51 11.26 10.48
N ASP A 710 -9.65 10.57 10.52
CA ASP A 710 -9.90 9.39 9.75
C ASP A 710 -9.50 9.66 8.30
N PHE A 711 -10.28 10.35 7.47
CA PHE A 711 -9.99 10.60 6.06
C PHE A 711 -8.65 11.33 5.69
N ILE A 712 -7.88 11.87 6.64
CA ILE A 712 -6.63 12.66 6.46
C ILE A 712 -5.35 11.99 7.00
N TYR A 713 -5.43 11.24 8.12
CA TYR A 713 -4.26 10.57 8.75
C TYR A 713 -4.46 9.07 9.06
N LYS A 714 -5.55 8.78 9.76
CA LYS A 714 -5.89 7.46 10.27
C LYS A 714 -6.39 6.54 9.20
N ILE A 715 -7.01 7.09 8.18
CA ILE A 715 -7.40 6.45 6.95
C ILE A 715 -6.45 6.89 5.78
N PRO A 716 -5.39 7.75 5.85
CA PRO A 716 -4.36 8.02 4.77
C PRO A 716 -2.85 7.55 4.72
N TYR A 717 -2.29 6.83 5.72
CA TYR A 717 -1.03 6.01 5.64
C TYR A 717 -0.87 4.40 5.81
N ILE A 718 -1.83 3.50 6.19
CA ILE A 718 -1.93 2.03 5.86
C ILE A 718 -2.23 1.70 4.37
N HIS A 719 -3.28 2.07 3.57
CA HIS A 719 -3.42 1.73 2.09
C HIS A 719 -2.02 1.60 1.47
N LEU A 720 -1.27 2.69 1.65
CA LEU A 720 0.11 2.82 1.25
C LEU A 720 1.02 1.68 1.76
N ALA A 721 0.94 1.28 3.02
CA ALA A 721 1.40 0.00 3.56
C ALA A 721 0.93 -1.33 2.88
N GLN A 722 -0.32 -1.79 2.76
CA GLN A 722 -0.64 -3.17 2.27
C GLN A 722 -0.38 -3.32 0.79
N SER A 723 -0.45 -2.24 0.06
CA SER A 723 0.15 -2.11 -1.23
C SER A 723 1.70 -2.03 -1.26
N ILE A 724 2.34 -1.35 -0.30
CA ILE A 724 3.81 -1.34 -0.16
C ILE A 724 4.37 -2.72 0.16
N SER A 725 3.71 -3.36 1.13
CA SER A 725 3.99 -4.62 1.76
C SER A 725 3.96 -5.72 0.76
N GLN A 726 4.50 -6.88 1.10
CA GLN A 726 4.72 -7.94 0.11
C GLN A 726 3.95 -9.23 0.50
N GLU A 727 3.32 -9.27 1.70
CA GLU A 727 2.17 -10.15 2.09
C GLU A 727 0.96 -9.37 2.65
N GLU A 728 -0.29 -9.82 2.40
CA GLU A 728 -1.54 -9.24 2.95
C GLU A 728 -1.37 -8.74 4.39
N ILE A 729 -1.35 -7.42 4.62
CA ILE A 729 -1.28 -6.93 6.00
C ILE A 729 -2.58 -7.32 6.70
N LEU A 730 -2.50 -8.10 7.77
CA LEU A 730 -3.69 -8.50 8.51
C LEU A 730 -4.04 -7.41 9.51
N LEU A 731 -5.21 -6.83 9.30
CA LEU A 731 -5.63 -5.62 9.99
C LEU A 731 -6.62 -5.92 11.10
N PHE A 732 -6.53 -5.12 12.16
CA PHE A 732 -7.50 -5.16 13.24
C PHE A 732 -7.77 -3.79 13.84
N GLY A 733 -9.02 -3.57 14.25
CA GLY A 733 -9.44 -2.37 14.95
C GLY A 733 -9.54 -2.55 16.46
N SER A 734 -9.20 -1.53 17.23
CA SER A 734 -9.42 -1.46 18.69
C SER A 734 -10.17 -0.17 19.06
N PRO A 735 -11.28 -0.20 19.83
CA PRO A 735 -11.96 1.02 20.27
C PRO A 735 -11.44 1.58 21.58
N TRP A 736 -11.12 2.88 21.62
CA TRP A 736 -10.75 3.57 22.87
C TRP A 736 -11.98 4.03 23.64
N SER A 737 -12.98 4.61 22.98
CA SER A 737 -14.21 5.09 23.63
C SER A 737 -15.42 4.95 22.69
N PRO A 738 -16.59 4.53 23.20
CA PRO A 738 -17.86 4.82 22.53
C PRO A 738 -18.11 6.34 22.49
N PRO A 739 -19.05 6.80 21.64
CA PRO A 739 -19.51 8.18 21.62
C PRO A 739 -19.84 8.75 23.00
N ALA A 740 -19.46 10.01 23.23
CA ALA A 740 -19.55 10.62 24.55
C ALA A 740 -20.97 10.64 25.13
N TRP A 741 -22.00 10.71 24.27
CA TRP A 741 -23.40 10.67 24.69
C TRP A 741 -23.88 9.29 25.13
N MET A 742 -23.23 8.20 24.70
CA MET A 742 -23.54 6.83 25.17
C MET A 742 -22.96 6.56 26.57
N LYS A 743 -21.98 7.36 27.02
CA LYS A 743 -21.28 7.16 28.29
C LYS A 743 -21.99 7.81 29.48
N THR A 744 -21.91 7.15 30.64
CA THR A 744 -22.50 7.61 31.91
C THR A 744 -21.93 8.95 32.40
N ASN A 745 -20.71 9.31 31.98
CA ASN A 745 -20.04 10.57 32.34
C ASN A 745 -20.19 11.68 31.28
N GLY A 746 -20.79 11.39 30.11
CA GLY A 746 -20.95 12.35 29.02
C GLY A 746 -19.66 12.78 28.32
N ARG A 747 -18.57 12.00 28.40
CA ARG A 747 -17.23 12.38 27.92
C ARG A 747 -16.49 11.21 27.29
N SER A 748 -15.65 11.49 26.30
CA SER A 748 -14.73 10.51 25.70
C SER A 748 -13.67 10.01 26.69
N ASN A 749 -13.17 10.88 27.57
CA ASN A 749 -12.17 10.55 28.60
C ASN A 749 -12.77 10.34 30.01
N GLY A 750 -11.90 9.89 30.93
CA GLY A 750 -12.20 9.68 32.35
C GLY A 750 -13.21 8.56 32.64
N GLN A 751 -13.39 8.26 33.92
CA GLN A 751 -14.28 7.18 34.39
C GLN A 751 -15.70 7.32 33.84
N GLY A 752 -16.07 6.39 32.96
CA GLY A 752 -17.38 6.30 32.33
C GLY A 752 -17.61 4.90 31.77
N ARG A 753 -18.84 4.41 31.90
CA ARG A 753 -19.32 3.14 31.32
C ARG A 753 -20.32 3.47 30.20
N ILE A 754 -20.66 2.51 29.35
CA ILE A 754 -21.87 2.61 28.52
C ILE A 754 -23.08 2.68 29.46
N LYS A 755 -24.09 3.49 29.13
CA LYS A 755 -25.31 3.67 29.94
C LYS A 755 -26.16 2.40 29.95
N GLY A 756 -26.83 2.13 31.08
CA GLY A 756 -27.64 0.92 31.25
C GLY A 756 -26.77 -0.33 31.44
N GLU A 757 -27.24 -1.45 30.90
CA GLU A 757 -26.62 -2.78 31.03
C GLU A 757 -26.63 -3.50 29.66
N PRO A 758 -25.75 -4.50 29.43
CA PRO A 758 -25.79 -5.37 28.25
C PRO A 758 -27.17 -5.97 27.98
N GLY A 759 -27.52 -6.15 26.71
CA GLY A 759 -28.89 -6.40 26.23
C GLY A 759 -29.74 -5.13 26.12
N GLY A 760 -29.30 -4.01 26.70
CA GLY A 760 -29.98 -2.70 26.66
C GLY A 760 -29.67 -1.87 25.41
N GLU A 761 -30.47 -0.82 25.20
CA GLU A 761 -30.43 0.02 23.99
C GLU A 761 -29.04 0.60 23.68
N PHE A 762 -28.39 1.27 24.64
CA PHE A 762 -27.04 1.82 24.44
C PHE A 762 -25.97 0.77 24.15
N TYR A 763 -26.07 -0.44 24.73
CA TYR A 763 -25.12 -1.52 24.42
C TYR A 763 -25.37 -2.09 23.02
N LYS A 764 -26.63 -2.21 22.59
CA LYS A 764 -26.98 -2.58 21.20
C LYS A 764 -26.55 -1.52 20.19
N THR A 765 -26.73 -0.24 20.51
CA THR A 765 -26.20 0.85 19.69
C THR A 765 -24.67 0.84 19.67
N TYR A 766 -23.97 0.50 20.76
CA TYR A 766 -22.51 0.36 20.72
C TYR A 766 -22.04 -0.88 19.96
N ALA A 767 -22.71 -2.02 20.09
CA ALA A 767 -22.48 -3.18 19.23
C ALA A 767 -22.68 -2.79 17.76
N ASN A 768 -23.76 -2.09 17.42
CA ASN A 768 -24.02 -1.57 16.08
C ASN A 768 -23.04 -0.46 15.66
N TYR A 769 -22.41 0.27 16.59
CA TYR A 769 -21.33 1.23 16.31
C TYR A 769 -20.04 0.49 15.96
N LEU A 770 -19.79 -0.66 16.57
CA LEU A 770 -18.69 -1.57 16.18
C LEU A 770 -19.03 -2.36 14.91
N ILE A 771 -20.29 -2.66 14.62
CA ILE A 771 -20.73 -3.20 13.32
C ILE A 771 -20.67 -2.15 12.22
N ARG A 772 -21.07 -0.90 12.48
CA ARG A 772 -20.84 0.22 11.56
C ARG A 772 -19.41 0.65 11.48
N PHE A 773 -18.56 0.39 12.47
CA PHE A 773 -17.13 0.39 12.21
C PHE A 773 -16.77 -0.76 11.27
N LEU A 774 -17.27 -1.97 11.54
CA LEU A 774 -17.03 -3.18 10.75
C LEU A 774 -17.68 -3.17 9.36
N GLN A 775 -18.55 -2.23 9.04
CA GLN A 775 -19.09 -1.99 7.70
C GLN A 775 -18.53 -0.68 7.14
N SER A 776 -18.30 0.30 8.01
CA SER A 776 -17.56 1.58 7.96
C SER A 776 -16.41 1.66 6.97
N TYR A 777 -15.18 1.79 7.42
CA TYR A 777 -14.36 0.60 7.41
C TYR A 777 -14.31 -0.14 6.04
N SER A 778 -15.33 -0.94 5.67
CA SER A 778 -15.35 -1.80 4.47
C SER A 778 -15.30 -1.04 3.15
N GLU A 779 -15.48 0.29 3.16
CA GLU A 779 -16.13 0.93 2.03
C GLU A 779 -15.28 1.52 0.92
N HIS A 780 -13.98 1.64 1.10
CA HIS A 780 -13.04 1.76 -0.01
C HIS A 780 -12.58 0.36 -0.53
N ASN A 781 -13.01 -0.79 0.06
CA ASN A 781 -13.03 -2.26 -0.36
C ASN A 781 -12.44 -3.30 0.67
N LEU A 782 -12.77 -3.31 1.98
CA LEU A 782 -11.87 -3.84 3.04
C LEU A 782 -12.15 -5.25 3.60
N THR A 783 -11.17 -6.11 4.02
CA THR A 783 -11.11 -7.47 4.78
C THR A 783 -10.66 -7.60 6.32
N MET A 784 -11.49 -7.64 7.39
CA MET A 784 -10.98 -7.43 8.79
C MET A 784 -10.50 -8.77 9.22
N TRP A 785 -9.19 -8.93 9.23
CA TRP A 785 -8.62 -10.08 9.87
C TRP A 785 -9.06 -10.15 11.33
N GLY A 786 -9.10 -9.02 12.06
CA GLY A 786 -9.57 -9.03 13.44
C GLY A 786 -10.19 -7.76 13.99
N LEU A 787 -10.58 -7.84 15.25
CA LEU A 787 -11.01 -6.71 16.08
C LEU A 787 -10.65 -7.02 17.52
N THR A 788 -10.30 -6.03 18.34
CA THR A 788 -10.33 -6.19 19.79
C THR A 788 -11.64 -5.66 20.35
N LEU A 789 -12.06 -6.18 21.50
CA LEU A 789 -13.34 -5.80 22.09
C LEU A 789 -13.34 -4.35 22.62
N GLN A 790 -12.21 -3.89 23.15
CA GLN A 790 -11.98 -2.55 23.71
C GLN A 790 -10.48 -2.40 24.04
N ASN A 791 -9.89 -1.28 23.64
CA ASN A 791 -8.53 -0.85 24.00
C ASN A 791 -8.46 -0.47 25.49
N GLU A 792 -7.59 -1.10 26.28
CA GLU A 792 -7.38 -0.81 27.71
C GLU A 792 -8.68 -0.73 28.56
N PRO A 793 -9.51 -1.79 28.58
CA PRO A 793 -10.87 -1.77 29.12
C PRO A 793 -10.96 -1.48 30.63
N THR A 794 -9.87 -1.68 31.37
CA THR A 794 -9.78 -1.38 32.80
C THR A 794 -9.22 0.01 33.08
N ALA A 795 -8.41 0.59 32.20
CA ALA A 795 -7.83 1.93 32.36
C ALA A 795 -8.92 3.02 32.41
N GLY A 796 -9.96 2.87 31.58
CA GLY A 796 -11.14 3.72 31.59
C GLY A 796 -11.98 3.66 32.87
N CYS A 797 -11.69 2.77 33.82
CA CYS A 797 -12.29 2.78 35.15
C CYS A 797 -11.64 3.80 36.11
N LEU A 798 -10.52 4.44 35.75
CA LEU A 798 -9.83 5.41 36.60
C LEU A 798 -10.50 6.80 36.56
N LYS A 799 -10.78 7.37 37.75
CA LYS A 799 -11.63 8.58 37.94
C LYS A 799 -11.20 9.82 37.14
N ARG A 800 -9.90 9.94 36.83
CA ARG A 800 -9.32 11.05 36.07
C ARG A 800 -8.42 10.56 34.93
N PHE A 801 -8.76 9.42 34.31
CA PHE A 801 -8.00 8.95 33.15
C PHE A 801 -7.97 10.03 32.05
N PRO A 802 -6.79 10.44 31.55
CA PRO A 802 -6.66 11.71 30.83
C PRO A 802 -7.28 11.69 29.42
N PHE A 803 -7.24 10.54 28.73
CA PHE A 803 -7.63 10.41 27.33
C PHE A 803 -8.78 9.42 27.09
N GLN A 804 -9.14 9.22 25.81
CA GLN A 804 -10.24 8.39 25.34
C GLN A 804 -10.18 6.99 25.94
N SER A 805 -11.27 6.55 26.54
CA SER A 805 -11.29 5.33 27.35
C SER A 805 -12.72 4.85 27.64
N LEU A 806 -12.90 3.57 27.97
CA LEU A 806 -14.15 3.02 28.49
C LEU A 806 -13.85 2.15 29.71
N CYS A 807 -14.64 2.28 30.78
CA CYS A 807 -14.63 1.31 31.88
C CYS A 807 -15.46 0.09 31.47
N PHE A 808 -14.79 -0.99 31.08
CA PHE A 808 -15.43 -2.21 30.58
C PHE A 808 -14.91 -3.45 31.32
N PRO A 809 -15.33 -3.69 32.58
CA PRO A 809 -14.84 -4.84 33.34
C PRO A 809 -15.21 -6.19 32.67
N PRO A 810 -14.47 -7.29 32.96
CA PRO A 810 -14.62 -8.57 32.27
C PRO A 810 -16.05 -9.15 32.24
N ASP A 811 -16.82 -8.95 33.31
CA ASP A 811 -18.22 -9.40 33.38
C ASP A 811 -19.10 -8.69 32.34
N LYS A 812 -18.86 -7.39 32.12
CA LYS A 812 -19.58 -6.59 31.12
C LYS A 812 -19.08 -6.85 29.70
N GLN A 813 -17.78 -7.13 29.52
CA GLN A 813 -17.25 -7.60 28.24
C GLN A 813 -17.92 -8.93 27.81
N ARG A 814 -17.95 -9.92 28.71
CA ARG A 814 -18.64 -11.21 28.52
C ARG A 814 -20.12 -11.02 28.16
N ASP A 815 -20.85 -10.26 28.97
CA ASP A 815 -22.30 -10.08 28.77
C ASP A 815 -22.61 -9.33 27.47
N PHE A 816 -21.77 -8.36 27.07
CA PHE A 816 -21.87 -7.66 25.78
C PHE A 816 -21.57 -8.57 24.58
N LEU A 817 -20.52 -9.41 24.64
CA LEU A 817 -20.25 -10.43 23.63
C LEU A 817 -21.45 -11.37 23.44
N LYS A 818 -22.02 -11.83 24.55
CA LYS A 818 -23.15 -12.76 24.61
C LYS A 818 -24.45 -12.17 24.06
N LEU A 819 -24.84 -10.98 24.54
CA LEU A 819 -26.19 -10.43 24.36
C LEU A 819 -26.33 -9.44 23.19
N ASP A 820 -25.24 -8.77 22.81
CA ASP A 820 -25.27 -7.64 21.87
C ASP A 820 -24.32 -7.84 20.69
N PHE A 821 -23.01 -7.87 20.95
CA PHE A 821 -22.01 -7.73 19.89
C PHE A 821 -21.78 -9.00 19.08
N GLY A 822 -21.63 -10.16 19.72
CA GLY A 822 -21.55 -11.44 19.02
C GLY A 822 -22.79 -11.77 18.17
N PRO A 823 -24.02 -11.54 18.68
CA PRO A 823 -25.23 -11.62 17.87
C PRO A 823 -25.23 -10.65 16.68
N ALA A 824 -24.79 -9.40 16.88
CA ALA A 824 -24.71 -8.39 15.81
C ALA A 824 -23.66 -8.76 14.74
N LEU A 825 -22.49 -9.29 15.14
CA LEU A 825 -21.45 -9.82 14.25
C LEU A 825 -22.02 -10.90 13.32
N ARG A 826 -22.69 -11.91 13.89
CA ARG A 826 -23.32 -12.99 13.10
C ARG A 826 -24.44 -12.49 12.18
N ALA A 827 -25.24 -11.52 12.61
CA ALA A 827 -26.29 -10.92 11.76
C ALA A 827 -25.69 -10.15 10.57
N ALA A 828 -24.64 -9.38 10.81
CA ALA A 828 -23.89 -8.66 9.77
C ALA A 828 -23.16 -9.61 8.80
N GLY A 829 -22.77 -10.81 9.26
CA GLY A 829 -22.07 -11.83 8.49
C GLY A 829 -20.60 -12.02 8.90
N PHE A 830 -20.13 -11.28 9.90
CA PHE A 830 -18.84 -11.48 10.54
C PHE A 830 -18.91 -12.72 11.45
N THR A 831 -18.47 -13.83 10.87
CA THR A 831 -18.36 -15.14 11.51
C THR A 831 -16.88 -15.41 11.84
N PRO A 832 -16.53 -16.30 12.79
CA PRO A 832 -15.14 -16.45 13.26
C PRO A 832 -14.13 -16.89 12.19
N ASP A 833 -14.59 -17.45 11.07
CA ASP A 833 -13.80 -17.69 9.87
C ASP A 833 -13.42 -16.40 9.13
N LYS A 834 -14.30 -15.38 9.13
CA LYS A 834 -14.12 -14.08 8.46
C LYS A 834 -13.57 -12.95 9.33
N LEU A 835 -13.67 -13.05 10.66
CA LEU A 835 -13.21 -12.04 11.61
C LEU A 835 -12.69 -12.70 12.90
N LYS A 836 -11.45 -12.40 13.30
CA LYS A 836 -10.85 -12.85 14.56
C LYS A 836 -11.12 -11.82 15.67
N LEU A 837 -12.04 -12.13 16.56
CA LEU A 837 -12.33 -11.26 17.71
C LEU A 837 -11.37 -11.58 18.88
N MET A 838 -10.71 -10.54 19.38
CA MET A 838 -9.72 -10.61 20.44
C MET A 838 -10.23 -9.93 21.72
N ILE A 839 -9.86 -10.50 22.86
CA ILE A 839 -10.20 -9.98 24.20
C ILE A 839 -8.94 -9.50 24.94
N VAL A 840 -9.14 -8.88 26.11
CA VAL A 840 -8.11 -8.24 26.96
C VAL A 840 -7.61 -6.90 26.41
N ASP A 841 -6.75 -6.89 25.39
CA ASP A 841 -6.17 -5.68 24.76
C ASP A 841 -5.66 -4.66 25.80
N PHE A 842 -4.85 -5.19 26.74
CA PHE A 842 -4.23 -4.50 27.88
C PHE A 842 -3.05 -5.34 28.42
N PHE A 843 -2.42 -4.95 29.54
CA PHE A 843 -1.24 -5.61 30.09
C PHE A 843 -1.36 -7.14 30.25
N ARG A 844 -0.25 -7.86 30.02
CA ARG A 844 -0.12 -9.33 30.23
C ARG A 844 -0.65 -9.80 31.59
N SER A 845 -0.44 -9.00 32.63
CA SER A 845 -0.94 -9.24 34.00
C SER A 845 -2.47 -9.33 34.12
N SER A 846 -3.21 -8.74 33.19
CA SER A 846 -4.69 -8.72 33.18
C SER A 846 -5.32 -9.88 32.41
N ILE A 847 -4.52 -10.79 31.81
CA ILE A 847 -5.03 -11.86 30.96
C ILE A 847 -5.93 -12.84 31.75
N SER A 848 -5.48 -13.38 32.89
CA SER A 848 -6.27 -14.38 33.66
C SER A 848 -7.64 -13.83 34.07
N ASP A 849 -7.66 -12.66 34.72
CA ASP A 849 -8.89 -12.00 35.19
C ASP A 849 -9.94 -11.78 34.10
N HIS A 850 -9.51 -11.58 32.85
CA HIS A 850 -10.40 -11.48 31.70
C HIS A 850 -10.78 -12.86 31.15
N LEU A 851 -9.81 -13.76 31.00
CA LEU A 851 -9.97 -15.07 30.38
C LEU A 851 -10.91 -15.96 31.20
N ASP A 852 -10.69 -16.04 32.51
CA ASP A 852 -11.52 -16.80 33.46
C ASP A 852 -12.99 -16.34 33.44
N VAL A 853 -13.23 -15.04 33.33
CA VAL A 853 -14.59 -14.46 33.36
C VAL A 853 -15.28 -14.57 32.00
N ILE A 854 -14.56 -14.36 30.88
CA ILE A 854 -15.17 -14.37 29.53
C ILE A 854 -15.35 -15.80 29.01
N MET A 855 -14.35 -16.67 29.14
CA MET A 855 -14.38 -18.02 28.55
C MET A 855 -15.23 -19.02 29.34
N SER A 856 -15.55 -18.73 30.61
CA SER A 856 -16.44 -19.57 31.41
C SER A 856 -17.91 -19.53 30.97
N ASP A 857 -18.35 -18.51 30.22
CA ASP A 857 -19.66 -18.50 29.56
C ASP A 857 -19.52 -18.85 28.07
N LYS A 858 -19.97 -20.07 27.73
CA LYS A 858 -19.88 -20.61 26.36
C LYS A 858 -20.61 -19.78 25.30
N GLU A 859 -21.61 -18.98 25.70
CA GLU A 859 -22.31 -18.10 24.76
C GLU A 859 -21.52 -16.83 24.44
N ALA A 860 -20.54 -16.44 25.27
CA ALA A 860 -19.55 -15.40 24.94
C ALA A 860 -18.32 -16.01 24.26
N ALA A 861 -17.79 -17.11 24.81
CA ALA A 861 -16.59 -17.80 24.33
C ALA A 861 -16.64 -18.18 22.84
N GLN A 862 -17.83 -18.56 22.32
CA GLN A 862 -18.04 -18.95 20.91
C GLN A 862 -17.66 -17.90 19.85
N TYR A 863 -17.40 -16.65 20.27
CA TYR A 863 -16.99 -15.56 19.38
C TYR A 863 -15.48 -15.25 19.48
N VAL A 864 -14.82 -15.64 20.56
CA VAL A 864 -13.41 -15.31 20.82
C VAL A 864 -12.50 -16.16 19.94
N SER A 865 -11.51 -15.53 19.33
CA SER A 865 -10.52 -16.16 18.45
C SER A 865 -9.09 -16.05 19.00
N GLY A 866 -8.82 -15.06 19.85
CA GLY A 866 -7.48 -14.84 20.42
C GLY A 866 -7.48 -13.88 21.61
N ILE A 867 -6.29 -13.71 22.18
CA ILE A 867 -6.00 -12.85 23.33
C ILE A 867 -5.04 -11.75 22.85
N ALA A 868 -5.49 -10.50 22.93
CA ALA A 868 -4.71 -9.31 22.64
C ALA A 868 -4.03 -8.79 23.92
N PHE A 869 -2.79 -8.33 23.88
CA PHE A 869 -2.15 -7.74 25.06
C PHE A 869 -1.14 -6.63 24.75
N HIS A 870 -0.90 -5.76 25.73
CA HIS A 870 -0.05 -4.56 25.60
C HIS A 870 1.28 -4.71 26.35
N TRP A 871 2.32 -4.05 25.84
CA TRP A 871 3.61 -3.87 26.52
C TRP A 871 3.89 -2.39 26.82
N TYR A 872 3.70 -2.03 28.10
CA TYR A 872 4.22 -0.80 28.69
C TYR A 872 4.78 -1.05 30.10
N GLU A 873 4.14 -1.91 30.89
CA GLU A 873 4.54 -2.19 32.27
C GLU A 873 5.60 -3.31 32.40
N GLU A 874 6.84 -2.85 32.53
CA GLU A 874 8.00 -3.47 33.21
C GLU A 874 8.66 -4.76 32.67
N GLU A 875 9.99 -4.83 32.81
CA GLU A 875 10.80 -6.07 32.68
C GLU A 875 10.49 -7.11 33.78
N ASN A 876 9.61 -6.78 34.72
CA ASN A 876 9.25 -7.57 35.90
C ASN A 876 7.99 -8.44 35.74
N ILE A 877 7.18 -8.22 34.69
CA ILE A 877 5.97 -9.03 34.44
C ILE A 877 6.38 -10.34 33.74
N PRO A 878 6.10 -11.52 34.33
CA PRO A 878 6.50 -12.80 33.73
C PRO A 878 5.82 -13.03 32.38
N HIS A 879 6.59 -13.45 31.37
CA HIS A 879 6.03 -13.86 30.08
C HIS A 879 5.40 -15.26 30.17
N GLU A 880 5.73 -16.01 31.21
CA GLU A 880 5.15 -17.29 31.60
C GLU A 880 3.63 -17.22 31.85
N LEU A 881 3.06 -16.00 32.00
CA LEU A 881 1.62 -15.76 31.97
C LEU A 881 0.98 -16.09 30.62
N LEU A 882 1.74 -15.97 29.52
CA LEU A 882 1.33 -16.35 28.17
C LEU A 882 1.38 -17.88 28.00
N ASP A 883 2.41 -18.54 28.53
CA ASP A 883 2.48 -20.01 28.65
C ASP A 883 1.29 -20.58 29.44
N ILE A 884 0.89 -19.91 30.54
CA ILE A 884 -0.31 -20.21 31.31
C ILE A 884 -1.57 -20.04 30.45
N ALA A 885 -1.73 -18.90 29.77
CA ALA A 885 -2.90 -18.60 28.95
C ALA A 885 -3.06 -19.59 27.78
N HIS A 886 -1.97 -19.94 27.09
CA HIS A 886 -2.00 -20.93 26.01
C HIS A 886 -2.28 -22.35 26.54
N ARG A 887 -1.67 -22.76 27.65
CA ARG A 887 -1.97 -24.07 28.27
C ARG A 887 -3.45 -24.19 28.63
N ASP A 888 -4.04 -23.13 29.17
CA ASP A 888 -5.41 -23.16 29.69
C ASP A 888 -6.47 -22.89 28.60
N GLN A 889 -6.12 -22.24 27.48
CA GLN A 889 -6.97 -22.03 26.29
C GLN A 889 -6.18 -22.20 24.96
N PRO A 890 -5.75 -23.43 24.60
CA PRO A 890 -4.80 -23.66 23.50
C PRO A 890 -5.34 -23.38 22.10
N ASP A 891 -6.67 -23.35 21.92
CA ASP A 891 -7.32 -23.01 20.66
C ASP A 891 -7.32 -21.49 20.36
N LEU A 892 -6.93 -20.65 21.34
CA LEU A 892 -6.80 -19.20 21.16
C LEU A 892 -5.36 -18.81 20.83
N PHE A 893 -5.19 -17.95 19.83
CA PHE A 893 -3.88 -17.35 19.55
C PHE A 893 -3.56 -16.21 20.54
N LEU A 894 -2.27 -15.96 20.78
CA LEU A 894 -1.79 -14.85 21.60
C LEU A 894 -1.12 -13.79 20.72
N LEU A 895 -1.55 -12.52 20.81
CA LEU A 895 -1.00 -11.43 20.01
C LEU A 895 -0.69 -10.19 20.88
N PRO A 896 0.57 -9.76 21.01
CA PRO A 896 0.93 -8.44 21.49
C PRO A 896 0.43 -7.42 20.47
N THR A 897 -0.60 -6.67 20.83
CA THR A 897 -1.31 -5.75 19.93
C THR A 897 -0.77 -4.33 19.97
N GLU A 898 -0.06 -3.93 21.03
CA GLU A 898 0.36 -2.54 21.22
C GLU A 898 1.57 -2.45 22.17
N ALA A 899 2.60 -1.70 21.78
CA ALA A 899 3.87 -1.63 22.51
C ALA A 899 4.67 -0.36 22.18
N CYS A 900 5.19 0.37 23.18
CA CYS A 900 6.03 1.55 22.94
C CYS A 900 7.02 1.85 24.08
N THR A 901 8.01 2.71 23.83
CA THR A 901 8.89 3.28 24.87
C THR A 901 8.75 4.80 24.96
N GLY A 902 9.17 5.39 26.09
CA GLY A 902 8.88 6.79 26.37
C GLY A 902 7.46 6.99 26.91
N SER A 903 6.71 5.93 27.20
CA SER A 903 5.37 5.99 27.81
C SER A 903 5.39 6.65 29.18
N TYR A 904 6.36 6.31 30.02
CA TYR A 904 6.40 6.73 31.42
C TYR A 904 6.51 8.26 31.60
N PRO A 905 5.88 8.85 32.64
CA PRO A 905 5.96 10.29 32.93
C PRO A 905 7.34 10.83 33.30
N TRP A 906 8.35 9.96 33.47
CA TRP A 906 9.73 10.32 33.84
C TRP A 906 10.78 9.97 32.77
N GLU A 907 10.42 9.26 31.70
CA GLU A 907 11.33 9.00 30.57
C GLU A 907 11.47 10.26 29.72
N PHE A 908 12.47 11.11 30.03
CA PHE A 908 12.80 12.29 29.23
C PHE A 908 14.23 12.20 28.64
N PRO A 909 14.45 12.61 27.38
CA PRO A 909 13.44 13.10 26.44
C PRO A 909 12.47 11.99 25.98
N LYS A 910 11.24 12.39 25.60
CA LYS A 910 10.17 11.47 25.23
C LYS A 910 10.54 10.68 23.98
N VAL A 911 10.96 11.39 22.93
CA VAL A 911 11.77 10.86 21.84
C VAL A 911 13.24 10.91 22.23
N ASP A 912 13.95 9.80 22.11
CA ASP A 912 15.40 9.75 22.38
C ASP A 912 16.14 9.27 21.13
N LEU A 913 16.55 10.21 20.28
CA LEU A 913 17.17 9.90 18.99
C LEU A 913 18.45 9.07 19.19
N GLY A 914 18.50 7.91 18.55
CA GLY A 914 19.63 6.98 18.56
C GLY A 914 19.68 6.06 19.78
N SER A 915 18.61 5.95 20.57
CA SER A 915 18.63 5.20 21.83
C SER A 915 18.67 3.68 21.65
N TRP A 916 19.88 3.10 21.66
CA TRP A 916 20.09 1.66 21.55
C TRP A 916 19.37 0.86 22.66
N SER A 917 19.34 1.38 23.89
CA SER A 917 18.63 0.72 25.00
C SER A 917 17.12 0.53 24.74
N ARG A 918 16.50 1.38 23.91
CA ARG A 918 15.09 1.22 23.50
C ARG A 918 14.95 0.05 22.51
N ALA A 919 15.92 -0.16 21.63
CA ALA A 919 16.00 -1.32 20.74
C ALA A 919 16.18 -2.63 21.50
N GLU A 920 17.06 -2.67 22.51
CA GLU A 920 17.24 -3.85 23.34
C GLU A 920 15.97 -4.26 24.09
N ARG A 921 15.19 -3.28 24.57
CA ARG A 921 13.90 -3.54 25.21
C ARG A 921 12.91 -4.19 24.22
N TYR A 922 12.76 -3.61 23.03
CA TYR A 922 11.94 -4.19 21.95
C TYR A 922 12.38 -5.62 21.61
N ALA A 923 13.65 -5.81 21.24
CA ALA A 923 14.18 -7.13 20.84
C ALA A 923 14.04 -8.19 21.94
N ASN A 924 14.28 -7.82 23.20
CA ASN A 924 14.14 -8.73 24.33
C ASN A 924 12.68 -9.14 24.55
N ASP A 925 11.75 -8.18 24.47
CA ASP A 925 10.33 -8.43 24.67
C ASP A 925 9.76 -9.32 23.55
N ILE A 926 10.08 -9.03 22.28
CA ILE A 926 9.67 -9.83 21.12
C ILE A 926 10.20 -11.28 21.22
N ILE A 927 11.49 -11.48 21.56
CA ILE A 927 12.04 -12.84 21.75
C ILE A 927 11.27 -13.59 22.82
N LYS A 928 11.01 -12.96 23.98
CA LYS A 928 10.32 -13.62 25.09
C LYS A 928 8.86 -13.93 24.77
N ASP A 929 8.14 -13.06 24.07
CA ASP A 929 6.77 -13.33 23.63
C ASP A 929 6.70 -14.45 22.60
N LEU A 930 7.62 -14.50 21.63
CA LEU A 930 7.72 -15.62 20.68
C LEU A 930 8.16 -16.93 21.38
N LEU A 931 8.92 -16.85 22.47
CA LEU A 931 9.23 -17.99 23.35
C LEU A 931 8.03 -18.43 24.22
N ASN A 932 6.97 -17.62 24.36
CA ASN A 932 5.75 -17.94 25.11
C ASN A 932 4.49 -17.81 24.21
N TRP A 933 4.45 -18.56 23.11
CA TRP A 933 3.29 -18.75 22.21
C TRP A 933 2.71 -17.54 21.47
N SER A 934 3.37 -16.38 21.48
CA SER A 934 2.94 -15.27 20.62
C SER A 934 3.02 -15.63 19.13
N ILE A 935 1.98 -15.30 18.37
CA ILE A 935 1.93 -15.46 16.91
C ILE A 935 2.43 -14.22 16.14
N GLY A 936 2.89 -13.17 16.82
CA GLY A 936 3.34 -11.92 16.19
C GLY A 936 3.82 -10.87 17.19
N TRP A 937 3.97 -9.62 16.75
CA TRP A 937 4.17 -8.47 17.64
C TRP A 937 3.84 -7.16 16.91
N ILE A 938 3.16 -6.23 17.58
CA ILE A 938 2.65 -4.99 16.98
C ILE A 938 3.15 -3.76 17.76
N ASP A 939 3.95 -2.94 17.09
CA ASP A 939 4.44 -1.65 17.56
C ASP A 939 3.32 -0.61 17.74
N TRP A 940 3.61 0.49 18.44
CA TRP A 940 2.69 1.60 18.57
C TRP A 940 2.72 2.58 17.40
N ASN A 941 2.89 3.88 17.64
CA ASN A 941 2.87 4.87 16.58
C ASN A 941 3.99 4.62 15.57
N LEU A 942 3.63 4.23 14.34
CA LEU A 942 4.60 4.05 13.25
C LEU A 942 5.44 5.33 12.98
N ALA A 943 4.90 6.51 13.28
CA ALA A 943 5.67 7.75 13.22
C ALA A 943 5.23 8.75 14.27
N LEU A 944 6.19 9.47 14.85
CA LEU A 944 5.96 10.63 15.71
C LEU A 944 6.84 11.80 15.28
N ASP A 945 6.52 13.02 15.68
CA ASP A 945 7.39 14.19 15.49
C ASP A 945 8.58 14.16 16.46
N MET A 946 9.49 15.13 16.32
CA MET A 946 10.61 15.39 17.23
C MET A 946 10.25 15.58 18.71
N GLN A 947 8.98 15.79 19.06
CA GLN A 947 8.48 15.89 20.44
C GLN A 947 7.90 14.57 20.96
N GLY A 948 7.59 13.62 20.06
CA GLY A 948 6.85 12.39 20.37
C GLY A 948 5.33 12.52 20.19
N GLY A 949 4.91 13.50 19.38
CA GLY A 949 3.53 13.87 19.14
C GLY A 949 3.14 13.83 17.65
N PRO A 950 2.06 14.51 17.25
CA PRO A 950 1.16 15.27 18.13
C PRO A 950 0.40 14.33 19.08
N ASN A 951 -0.12 14.86 20.18
CA ASN A 951 -0.95 14.11 21.12
C ASN A 951 -1.78 15.13 21.92
N TRP A 952 -3.11 15.08 21.87
CA TRP A 952 -3.95 16.18 22.38
C TRP A 952 -3.92 16.35 23.91
N VAL A 953 -3.42 15.36 24.65
CA VAL A 953 -3.15 15.44 26.10
C VAL A 953 -1.66 15.56 26.43
N SER A 954 -0.79 15.72 25.43
CA SER A 954 0.67 15.72 25.56
C SER A 954 1.26 14.43 26.16
N ASN A 955 0.58 13.29 25.98
CA ASN A 955 1.09 11.96 26.35
C ASN A 955 2.10 11.45 25.30
N PHE A 956 3.14 12.23 25.05
CA PHE A 956 4.15 11.94 24.02
C PHE A 956 4.96 10.69 24.36
N VAL A 957 5.41 9.96 23.34
CA VAL A 957 6.23 8.72 23.43
C VAL A 957 7.27 8.68 22.31
N ASP A 958 8.06 7.61 22.20
CA ASP A 958 8.96 7.36 21.07
C ASP A 958 8.29 6.47 20.00
N ALA A 959 8.85 6.48 18.80
CA ALA A 959 8.40 5.66 17.67
C ALA A 959 9.61 5.13 16.91
N PRO A 960 9.58 3.94 16.25
CA PRO A 960 10.72 3.45 15.50
C PRO A 960 11.15 4.38 14.35
N ILE A 961 10.25 5.26 13.89
CA ILE A 961 10.57 6.39 13.01
C ILE A 961 10.12 7.73 13.63
N ILE A 962 11.02 8.72 13.61
CA ILE A 962 10.77 10.10 14.09
C ILE A 962 10.90 11.11 12.95
N VAL A 963 9.85 11.89 12.70
CA VAL A 963 9.75 12.85 11.60
C VAL A 963 10.20 14.25 12.00
N ASN A 964 10.99 14.87 11.12
CA ASN A 964 11.41 16.27 11.19
C ASN A 964 10.97 17.03 9.93
N ALA A 965 9.70 17.43 9.90
CA ALA A 965 9.12 18.25 8.83
C ALA A 965 9.95 19.52 8.52
N GLY A 966 10.60 20.11 9.52
CA GLY A 966 11.38 21.35 9.39
C GLY A 966 12.63 21.24 8.52
N THR A 967 13.22 20.04 8.37
CA THR A 967 14.31 19.77 7.42
C THR A 967 13.86 18.93 6.23
N ASN A 968 12.58 18.53 6.20
CA ASN A 968 12.04 17.49 5.33
C ASN A 968 12.90 16.21 5.38
N GLU A 969 13.05 15.71 6.62
CA GLU A 969 13.74 14.49 7.03
C GLU A 969 12.85 13.67 8.01
N PHE A 970 13.22 12.42 8.25
CA PHE A 970 12.90 11.64 9.44
C PHE A 970 14.15 10.89 9.92
N TYR A 971 14.04 10.10 10.98
CA TYR A 971 15.13 9.33 11.57
C TYR A 971 14.65 7.93 11.92
N LYS A 972 15.38 6.89 11.50
CA LYS A 972 15.15 5.53 11.99
C LYS A 972 15.85 5.36 13.33
N GLN A 973 15.06 5.10 14.36
CA GLN A 973 15.55 4.77 15.68
C GLN A 973 16.15 3.36 15.68
N PRO A 974 17.11 3.04 16.57
CA PRO A 974 17.55 1.66 16.79
C PRO A 974 16.42 0.63 16.98
N MET A 975 15.26 1.02 17.51
CA MET A 975 14.07 0.17 17.64
C MET A 975 13.60 -0.44 16.30
N TYR A 976 13.68 0.33 15.22
CA TYR A 976 13.34 -0.11 13.87
C TYR A 976 14.17 -1.33 13.45
N TYR A 977 15.45 -1.33 13.79
CA TYR A 977 16.40 -2.41 13.50
C TYR A 977 16.14 -3.63 14.37
N ALA A 978 15.84 -3.42 15.65
CA ALA A 978 15.40 -4.51 16.53
C ALA A 978 14.19 -5.25 15.94
N LEU A 979 13.19 -4.52 15.43
CA LEU A 979 12.02 -5.11 14.75
C LEU A 979 12.41 -5.90 13.49
N ALA A 980 13.34 -5.37 12.68
CA ALA A 980 13.81 -5.99 11.44
C ALA A 980 14.34 -7.42 11.65
N HIS A 981 15.04 -7.65 12.76
CA HIS A 981 15.61 -8.95 13.09
C HIS A 981 14.56 -10.05 13.30
N PHE A 982 13.28 -9.70 13.46
CA PHE A 982 12.14 -10.64 13.51
C PHE A 982 11.32 -10.60 12.23
N SER A 983 10.73 -9.44 11.94
CA SER A 983 9.68 -9.32 10.92
C SER A 983 10.16 -9.70 9.53
N LYS A 984 11.44 -9.45 9.25
CA LYS A 984 12.08 -9.75 7.96
C LYS A 984 12.51 -11.20 7.77
N PHE A 985 12.72 -11.93 8.87
CA PHE A 985 13.17 -13.33 8.82
C PHE A 985 12.03 -14.31 9.08
N LEU A 986 10.90 -13.82 9.58
CA LEU A 986 9.74 -14.61 9.99
C LEU A 986 8.48 -14.20 9.21
N PRO A 987 8.46 -14.35 7.85
CA PRO A 987 7.28 -14.10 7.03
C PRO A 987 6.13 -15.04 7.43
N ARG A 988 4.89 -14.73 7.00
CA ARG A 988 3.70 -15.44 7.45
C ARG A 988 3.78 -16.94 7.18
N GLY A 989 3.41 -17.74 8.18
CA GLY A 989 3.48 -19.20 8.11
C GLY A 989 4.85 -19.78 8.47
N SER A 990 5.84 -18.95 8.80
CA SER A 990 6.99 -19.41 9.59
C SER A 990 6.51 -20.00 10.91
N PHE A 991 7.25 -20.92 11.52
CA PHE A 991 6.90 -21.50 12.82
C PHE A 991 8.11 -21.65 13.72
N ARG A 992 7.89 -21.54 15.04
CA ARG A 992 8.96 -21.70 16.03
C ARG A 992 9.34 -23.18 16.16
N ILE A 993 10.64 -23.45 16.23
CA ILE A 993 11.22 -24.77 16.45
C ILE A 993 12.07 -24.80 17.73
N GLY A 994 12.39 -25.99 18.23
CA GLY A 994 13.13 -26.14 19.49
C GLY A 994 14.63 -25.81 19.37
N LEU A 995 15.21 -25.33 20.48
CA LEU A 995 16.65 -25.31 20.73
C LEU A 995 16.94 -26.19 21.94
N ASN A 996 17.66 -27.30 21.73
CA ASN A 996 18.13 -28.17 22.80
C ASN A 996 19.52 -27.67 23.25
N VAL A 997 19.73 -27.46 24.55
CA VAL A 997 20.98 -26.86 25.05
C VAL A 997 21.79 -27.86 25.88
N THR A 998 23.10 -27.90 25.63
CA THR A 998 24.08 -28.67 26.40
C THR A 998 25.29 -27.81 26.78
N ASP A 999 26.08 -28.28 27.75
CA ASP A 999 27.31 -27.66 28.26
C ASP A 999 27.19 -26.23 28.86
N ASP A 1000 25.98 -25.74 29.12
CA ASP A 1000 25.73 -24.48 29.85
C ASP A 1000 26.00 -24.58 31.36
N MET A 1001 27.24 -24.92 31.72
CA MET A 1001 27.68 -25.02 33.12
C MET A 1001 27.74 -23.66 33.85
N ASN A 1002 27.53 -22.55 33.13
CA ASN A 1002 27.66 -21.19 33.62
C ASN A 1002 26.32 -20.41 33.70
N GLY A 1003 25.20 -21.00 33.27
CA GLY A 1003 23.91 -20.30 33.22
C GLY A 1003 23.87 -19.13 32.22
N ILE A 1004 24.64 -19.25 31.14
CA ILE A 1004 24.71 -18.29 30.05
C ILE A 1004 23.39 -18.29 29.30
N TYR A 1005 22.87 -19.47 28.91
CA TYR A 1005 21.64 -19.60 28.12
C TYR A 1005 20.42 -19.10 28.89
N SER A 1006 20.32 -19.42 30.19
CA SER A 1006 19.19 -18.97 31.03
C SER A 1006 19.09 -17.44 31.20
N ASN A 1007 20.11 -16.69 30.76
CA ASN A 1007 20.17 -15.23 30.80
C ASN A 1007 20.51 -14.64 29.41
N PHE A 1008 20.11 -15.34 28.34
CA PHE A 1008 20.42 -14.97 26.97
C PHE A 1008 19.21 -15.17 26.06
N SER A 1009 18.70 -14.09 25.49
CA SER A 1009 17.48 -14.11 24.67
C SER A 1009 17.80 -14.65 23.28
N ILE A 1010 17.41 -15.89 23.00
CA ILE A 1010 17.64 -16.57 21.71
C ILE A 1010 16.47 -17.51 21.36
N ALA A 1011 16.04 -17.50 20.09
CA ALA A 1011 14.93 -18.33 19.59
C ALA A 1011 15.21 -18.86 18.17
N ALA A 1012 14.63 -20.01 17.82
CA ALA A 1012 14.77 -20.63 16.50
C ALA A 1012 13.41 -20.86 15.82
N PHE A 1013 13.42 -20.77 14.49
CA PHE A 1013 12.24 -20.86 13.63
C PHE A 1013 12.59 -21.56 12.31
N GLN A 1014 11.57 -22.05 11.61
CA GLN A 1014 11.67 -22.46 10.21
C GLN A 1014 10.65 -21.66 9.38
N THR A 1015 11.05 -21.22 8.19
CA THR A 1015 10.20 -20.41 7.29
C THR A 1015 9.43 -21.29 6.30
N PRO A 1016 8.39 -20.77 5.60
CA PRO A 1016 7.66 -21.51 4.56
C PRO A 1016 8.53 -21.98 3.39
N GLN A 1017 9.73 -21.42 3.23
CA GLN A 1017 10.71 -21.76 2.21
C GLN A 1017 11.78 -22.74 2.74
N GLU A 1018 11.44 -23.49 3.79
CA GLU A 1018 12.25 -24.49 4.51
C GLU A 1018 13.54 -23.97 5.17
N LYS A 1019 13.85 -22.67 5.08
CA LYS A 1019 15.03 -22.06 5.69
C LYS A 1019 14.95 -22.08 7.21
N THR A 1020 16.10 -22.29 7.85
CA THR A 1020 16.21 -22.23 9.32
C THR A 1020 16.64 -20.82 9.73
N VAL A 1021 16.02 -20.28 10.77
CA VAL A 1021 16.30 -18.94 11.31
C VAL A 1021 16.60 -19.05 12.81
N VAL A 1022 17.65 -18.37 13.27
CA VAL A 1022 17.95 -18.21 14.71
C VAL A 1022 18.22 -16.74 15.02
N ILE A 1023 17.49 -16.18 15.98
CA ILE A 1023 17.60 -14.77 16.38
C ILE A 1023 18.13 -14.71 17.81
N ALA A 1024 19.18 -13.93 18.04
CA ALA A 1024 19.95 -13.89 19.29
C ALA A 1024 20.24 -12.44 19.72
N LEU A 1025 20.01 -12.11 20.99
CA LEU A 1025 20.23 -10.77 21.54
C LEU A 1025 21.19 -10.83 22.75
N ASN A 1026 22.29 -10.09 22.65
CA ASN A 1026 23.21 -9.81 23.76
C ASN A 1026 23.02 -8.38 24.28
N ARG A 1027 22.65 -8.23 25.55
CA ARG A 1027 22.49 -6.95 26.26
C ARG A 1027 23.65 -6.65 27.24
N LYS A 1028 24.80 -7.31 27.08
CA LYS A 1028 25.96 -7.22 27.98
C LYS A 1028 27.12 -6.47 27.30
N ASP A 1029 28.01 -5.92 28.12
CA ASP A 1029 29.26 -5.29 27.71
C ASP A 1029 30.29 -6.29 27.12
N ASP A 1030 30.14 -7.59 27.44
CA ASP A 1030 31.02 -8.67 26.99
C ASP A 1030 30.43 -9.47 25.80
N PRO A 1031 31.25 -9.92 24.83
CA PRO A 1031 30.81 -10.82 23.77
C PRO A 1031 30.46 -12.21 24.31
N VAL A 1032 29.36 -12.79 23.83
CA VAL A 1032 28.90 -14.13 24.25
C VAL A 1032 29.25 -15.17 23.16
N PRO A 1033 30.23 -16.06 23.39
CA PRO A 1033 30.49 -17.19 22.49
C PRO A 1033 29.46 -18.29 22.69
N LEU A 1034 28.98 -18.88 21.58
CA LEU A 1034 28.06 -20.02 21.55
C LEU A 1034 28.40 -20.94 20.37
N ILE A 1035 27.95 -22.19 20.40
CA ILE A 1035 28.04 -23.10 19.25
C ILE A 1035 26.61 -23.44 18.82
N LEU A 1036 26.21 -23.02 17.62
CA LEU A 1036 24.97 -23.49 17.01
C LEU A 1036 25.23 -24.84 16.31
N GLN A 1037 24.31 -25.78 16.42
CA GLN A 1037 24.34 -27.03 15.68
C GLN A 1037 23.01 -27.23 14.95
N ASP A 1038 23.06 -27.41 13.62
CA ASP A 1038 21.94 -28.00 12.88
C ASP A 1038 22.29 -29.46 12.57
N PRO A 1039 21.49 -30.45 13.03
CA PRO A 1039 21.65 -31.86 12.65
C PRO A 1039 21.73 -32.12 11.13
N LEU A 1040 21.23 -31.20 10.30
CA LEU A 1040 21.23 -31.27 8.84
C LEU A 1040 22.43 -30.58 8.16
N LYS A 1041 23.14 -29.68 8.85
CA LYS A 1041 24.26 -28.90 8.28
C LYS A 1041 25.62 -29.12 8.96
N GLY A 1042 25.64 -29.33 10.28
CA GLY A 1042 26.85 -29.38 11.10
C GLY A 1042 26.86 -28.34 12.21
N PHE A 1043 28.05 -27.85 12.58
CA PHE A 1043 28.27 -26.90 13.67
C PHE A 1043 28.67 -25.52 13.14
N LEU A 1044 28.31 -24.47 13.86
CA LEU A 1044 28.61 -23.08 13.54
C LEU A 1044 29.12 -22.39 14.82
N ASP A 1045 30.42 -22.06 14.84
CA ASP A 1045 31.03 -21.35 15.96
C ASP A 1045 30.70 -19.84 15.85
N ILE A 1046 29.95 -19.34 16.83
CA ILE A 1046 29.39 -17.98 16.81
C ILE A 1046 29.78 -17.16 18.04
N THR A 1047 29.76 -15.84 17.87
CA THR A 1047 29.98 -14.87 18.93
C THR A 1047 28.97 -13.75 18.75
N VAL A 1048 28.11 -13.55 19.75
CA VAL A 1048 27.14 -12.46 19.75
C VAL A 1048 27.80 -11.27 20.46
N ASN A 1049 28.08 -10.21 19.69
CA ASN A 1049 28.88 -9.07 20.14
C ASN A 1049 28.23 -8.30 21.30
N PRO A 1050 28.98 -7.48 22.05
CA PRO A 1050 28.41 -6.61 23.08
C PRO A 1050 27.28 -5.75 22.53
N HIS A 1051 26.20 -5.60 23.31
CA HIS A 1051 25.04 -4.77 22.96
C HIS A 1051 24.61 -4.91 21.49
N SER A 1052 24.30 -6.14 21.07
CA SER A 1052 23.96 -6.49 19.69
C SER A 1052 22.79 -7.46 19.61
N ILE A 1053 22.03 -7.36 18.52
CA ILE A 1053 21.13 -8.40 18.05
C ILE A 1053 21.68 -8.97 16.75
N GLN A 1054 21.64 -10.30 16.64
CA GLN A 1054 22.06 -11.02 15.46
C GLN A 1054 20.97 -11.98 14.97
N THR A 1055 20.79 -12.08 13.65
CA THR A 1055 19.95 -13.13 13.03
C THR A 1055 20.77 -13.98 12.07
N TYR A 1056 20.64 -15.29 12.21
CA TYR A 1056 21.28 -16.33 11.42
C TYR A 1056 20.25 -17.00 10.51
N ILE A 1057 20.56 -17.21 9.23
CA ILE A 1057 19.65 -17.89 8.28
C ILE A 1057 20.37 -18.79 7.26
N TRP A 1058 19.86 -20.01 7.02
CA TRP A 1058 20.47 -21.04 6.15
C TRP A 1058 19.50 -22.10 5.59
#